data_AF-A0A2M9GBJ1-F1
#
_entry.id   AF-A0A2M9GBJ1-F1
#
_cell.length_a   1.000
_cell.length_b   1.000
_cell.length_c   1.000
_cell.angle_alpha   90.00
_cell.angle_beta   90.00
_cell.angle_gamma   90.00
#
_symmetry.space_group_name_H-M   'P 1'
#
loop_
_entity.id
_entity.type
_entity.pdbx_description
1 polymer ?
#
loop_
_entity_poly.entity_id
_entity_poly.type
_entity_poly.pdbx_seq_one_letter_code
_entity_poly.pdbx_strand_id
1 'polypeptide(L)'
;MTQRTGNTSKRPSFADVKSVALKNIDRVLAHWLPNGKRVDGGKEYTAPNPTRTDKRAGSLKVNLSKGTWADFATGDKGGDLIDLVRYIDGGTDVEACKKLADLLSVSAGSATTKSAPTKNATPEWNAIQPIPVEAMNKCPAKHRQHGVPSKVWIYRDAQGQPVMALYRFDLSPDEDGKPRKVFAPLTWCKRSDGQTTQWRWQGLPEPRPLLRLDELALRADAPVVLCEGEKAADAAAELLPDYVATCWPNGSNSWHKADLTPLKGRTVVLWPDNDTSGKSCMDAIELKLVELGAASVPRISLDVFKLKPSSKGGKPTLIKGGKWADGDDAADAIAKGWTAGHVAELVGSGEFFGSAAEPTEPQQPKAKAPAKRPAKSKNDLLPGGFRLTPEGVFYSGDDGEARPVCSPLEIIARTRDDKGHNWGLLVEFDDPDGAKKRWNIPARTMTGDFGKDVLGPLVDMGLRLAGSRSGRNARNDLQSYLGGFDSAQRARLVTRLGWHDNAFLLPEQQIGSHAEHLHFYEAGAQLPPISEAGSLEQWQQQIGALCVGNHRLAFVVSVAFAGPLLNLLGHESGGFHLYGDSSGGKTTHLQVAASVYGGPRLVRSWRSTDNALESIAAAHSDGLLVLDEIGMCDPRIIGETVYMLGNGTGKARANDRGQAGRQVQEWRLLFLSTGEKTLAQHMADANKELKAGMEVRMLAVPADASKGLGMFDVLNGFEDAAALSDALKARVAKYYGTPLTAFLHALCAPGEMLRWSVIVRRTVEQFITQNLPASASGQAQRAALRFGLAAAAGELATAFGVTGWPDGTATTAARVCLHAWLAERGGAGNFEGDAILARLRQVIERFGESRFTRWESAAAKIDEHGPRTIDRLGFRKTLEHGMGDALHTTNTYYVLPEAWRAEIFKGMNISAVNKELLQRGVLEPGSDGKAYSLIRLPGLGPQRCYVVKTVPGTDKHEAKAA
;
A
#
# COMPACT_ATOMS: atom_id res chain seq x y z
N MET A 1 -13.91 35.35 -67.59
CA MET A 1 -15.01 34.54 -66.99
C MET A 1 -14.53 33.09 -67.06
N THR A 2 -14.10 32.45 -65.97
CA THR A 2 -14.91 31.95 -64.85
C THR A 2 -14.05 31.82 -63.58
N GLN A 3 -14.62 32.18 -62.43
CA GLN A 3 -14.02 32.00 -61.10
C GLN A 3 -13.94 30.51 -60.72
N ARG A 4 -12.86 30.09 -60.07
CA ARG A 4 -12.87 28.94 -59.15
C ARG A 4 -12.29 29.37 -57.81
N THR A 5 -13.16 29.36 -56.82
CA THR A 5 -12.92 29.60 -55.40
C THR A 5 -12.27 28.36 -54.77
N GLY A 6 -11.25 28.57 -53.94
CA GLY A 6 -10.60 27.55 -53.13
C GLY A 6 -10.35 28.06 -51.72
N ASN A 7 -11.44 28.25 -50.96
CA ASN A 7 -11.42 28.71 -49.58
C ASN A 7 -11.03 27.54 -48.65
N THR A 8 -9.80 27.49 -48.16
CA THR A 8 -9.41 26.54 -47.11
C THR A 8 -9.92 27.08 -45.76
N SER A 9 -11.04 26.55 -45.27
CA SER A 9 -11.60 26.99 -43.99
C SER A 9 -10.63 26.65 -42.85
N LYS A 10 -10.29 27.65 -42.03
CA LYS A 10 -9.61 27.44 -40.75
C LYS A 10 -10.50 26.55 -39.86
N ARG A 11 -9.97 25.44 -39.37
CA ARG A 11 -10.69 24.53 -38.45
C ARG A 11 -10.82 25.19 -37.06
N PRO A 12 -11.97 25.07 -36.38
CA PRO A 12 -12.16 25.64 -35.03
C PRO A 12 -11.29 24.92 -33.99
N SER A 13 -10.89 25.62 -32.92
CA SER A 13 -10.09 25.02 -31.86
C SER A 13 -10.95 24.15 -30.93
N PHE A 14 -10.33 23.19 -30.24
CA PHE A 14 -11.01 22.36 -29.22
C PHE A 14 -11.68 23.21 -28.13
N ALA A 15 -11.06 24.34 -27.74
CA ALA A 15 -11.61 25.23 -26.74
C ALA A 15 -12.91 25.91 -27.22
N ASP A 16 -12.95 26.31 -28.49
CA ASP A 16 -14.13 26.92 -29.11
C ASP A 16 -15.28 25.90 -29.18
N VAL A 17 -14.98 24.70 -29.68
CA VAL A 17 -15.96 23.62 -29.82
C VAL A 17 -16.49 23.19 -28.45
N LYS A 18 -15.64 23.06 -27.43
CA LYS A 18 -16.03 22.71 -26.06
C LYS A 18 -16.96 23.76 -25.45
N SER A 19 -16.63 25.04 -25.61
CA SER A 19 -17.43 26.16 -25.10
C SER A 19 -18.82 26.22 -25.78
N VAL A 20 -18.86 26.11 -27.12
CA VAL A 20 -20.11 26.14 -27.87
C VAL A 20 -20.95 24.88 -27.64
N ALA A 21 -20.32 23.71 -27.52
CA ALA A 21 -21.01 22.45 -27.22
C ALA A 21 -21.69 22.48 -25.87
N LEU A 22 -21.04 23.02 -24.83
CA LEU A 22 -21.66 23.15 -23.51
C LEU A 22 -22.83 24.14 -23.53
N LYS A 23 -22.70 25.27 -24.26
CA LYS A 23 -23.81 26.23 -24.43
C LYS A 23 -25.00 25.65 -25.21
N ASN A 24 -24.75 24.67 -26.08
CA ASN A 24 -25.77 24.02 -26.91
C ASN A 24 -25.96 22.55 -26.53
N ILE A 25 -25.77 22.22 -25.24
CA ILE A 25 -25.73 20.83 -24.77
C ILE A 25 -27.00 20.06 -25.11
N ASP A 26 -28.18 20.70 -25.07
CA ASP A 26 -29.44 20.05 -25.43
C ASP A 26 -29.46 19.59 -26.90
N ARG A 27 -28.88 20.37 -27.82
CA ARG A 27 -28.77 19.99 -29.23
C ARG A 27 -27.78 18.84 -29.44
N VAL A 28 -26.68 18.83 -28.68
CA VAL A 28 -25.70 17.75 -28.70
C VAL A 28 -26.32 16.44 -28.19
N LEU A 29 -27.02 16.50 -27.06
CA LEU A 29 -27.64 15.33 -26.45
C LEU A 29 -28.81 14.81 -27.27
N ALA A 30 -29.61 15.69 -27.90
CA ALA A 30 -30.67 15.25 -28.81
C ALA A 30 -30.13 14.50 -30.04
N HIS A 31 -28.90 14.80 -30.49
CA HIS A 31 -28.29 14.14 -31.64
C HIS A 31 -27.64 12.80 -31.28
N TRP A 32 -26.79 12.76 -30.25
CA TRP A 32 -26.03 11.56 -29.89
C TRP A 32 -26.71 10.66 -28.85
N LEU A 33 -27.65 11.18 -28.08
CA LEU A 33 -28.42 10.44 -27.08
C LEU A 33 -29.94 10.66 -27.27
N PRO A 34 -30.49 10.36 -28.46
CA PRO A 34 -31.92 10.48 -28.69
C PRO A 34 -32.65 9.49 -27.76
N ASN A 35 -33.71 9.95 -27.11
CA ASN A 35 -34.49 9.24 -26.05
C ASN A 35 -33.97 9.37 -24.61
N GLY A 36 -33.10 10.34 -24.32
CA GLY A 36 -32.79 10.68 -22.94
C GLY A 36 -33.84 11.58 -22.26
N LYS A 37 -33.84 11.57 -20.92
CA LYS A 37 -34.70 12.40 -20.07
C LYS A 37 -33.88 13.14 -19.02
N ARG A 38 -34.35 14.32 -18.62
CA ARG A 38 -33.77 15.06 -17.50
C ARG A 38 -34.16 14.41 -16.18
N VAL A 39 -33.20 14.31 -15.28
CA VAL A 39 -33.35 13.78 -13.92
C VAL A 39 -32.66 14.72 -12.92
N ASP A 40 -32.81 14.45 -11.63
CA ASP A 40 -32.19 15.23 -10.56
C ASP A 40 -32.50 16.75 -10.63
N GLY A 41 -33.80 17.09 -10.62
CA GLY A 41 -34.26 18.48 -10.68
C GLY A 41 -33.85 19.23 -11.96
N GLY A 42 -33.56 18.49 -13.04
CA GLY A 42 -33.16 19.06 -14.33
C GLY A 42 -31.66 19.33 -14.48
N LYS A 43 -30.83 18.89 -13.53
CA LYS A 43 -29.36 19.08 -13.55
C LYS A 43 -28.62 17.98 -14.31
N GLU A 44 -29.21 16.80 -14.43
CA GLU A 44 -28.65 15.65 -15.14
C GLU A 44 -29.53 15.21 -16.30
N TYR A 45 -28.92 14.61 -17.31
CA TYR A 45 -29.59 13.98 -18.44
C TYR A 45 -29.19 12.51 -18.52
N THR A 46 -30.16 11.60 -18.57
CA THR A 46 -29.90 10.16 -18.66
C THR A 46 -30.57 9.57 -19.90
N ALA A 47 -29.85 8.69 -20.60
CA ALA A 47 -30.32 8.06 -21.83
C ALA A 47 -29.92 6.56 -21.84
N PRO A 48 -30.57 5.72 -22.67
CA PRO A 48 -30.03 4.41 -23.01
C PRO A 48 -28.67 4.59 -23.69
N ASN A 49 -27.68 3.76 -23.36
CA ASN A 49 -26.35 3.90 -23.96
C ASN A 49 -26.34 3.31 -25.39
N PRO A 50 -26.07 4.11 -26.45
CA PRO A 50 -26.09 3.63 -27.83
C PRO A 50 -24.99 2.62 -28.15
N THR A 51 -23.91 2.57 -27.37
CA THR A 51 -22.80 1.61 -27.57
C THR A 51 -23.11 0.23 -26.98
N ARG A 52 -24.31 0.06 -26.40
CA ARG A 52 -24.75 -1.14 -25.68
C ARG A 52 -26.17 -1.54 -26.08
N THR A 53 -26.52 -2.81 -25.88
CA THR A 53 -27.87 -3.35 -26.13
C THR A 53 -28.86 -3.03 -25.00
N ASP A 54 -28.80 -1.81 -24.45
CA ASP A 54 -29.65 -1.40 -23.33
C ASP A 54 -31.06 -1.03 -23.81
N LYS A 55 -32.09 -1.67 -23.25
CA LYS A 55 -33.51 -1.38 -23.57
C LYS A 55 -34.13 -0.27 -22.69
N ARG A 56 -33.44 0.19 -21.64
CA ARG A 56 -33.95 1.19 -20.67
C ARG A 56 -32.85 2.19 -20.30
N ALA A 57 -33.22 3.47 -20.16
CA ALA A 57 -32.32 4.53 -19.70
C ALA A 57 -31.98 4.38 -18.21
N GLY A 58 -30.73 4.62 -17.82
CA GLY A 58 -30.35 4.71 -16.40
C GLY A 58 -28.87 4.75 -16.08
N SER A 59 -28.01 4.08 -16.85
CA SER A 59 -26.57 3.98 -16.51
C SER A 59 -25.73 5.09 -17.12
N LEU A 60 -26.04 5.58 -18.32
CA LEU A 60 -25.36 6.72 -18.94
C LEU A 60 -26.00 8.04 -18.47
N LYS A 61 -25.21 8.87 -17.79
CA LYS A 61 -25.63 10.17 -17.26
C LYS A 61 -24.68 11.28 -17.67
N VAL A 62 -25.24 12.43 -18.03
CA VAL A 62 -24.53 13.66 -18.40
C VAL A 62 -24.93 14.78 -17.46
N ASN A 63 -23.96 15.48 -16.89
CA ASN A 63 -24.19 16.69 -16.10
C ASN A 63 -24.38 17.89 -17.03
N LEU A 64 -25.56 18.50 -17.01
CA LEU A 64 -25.93 19.56 -17.95
C LEU A 64 -25.16 20.87 -17.74
N SER A 65 -24.66 21.12 -16.53
CA SER A 65 -23.91 22.34 -16.20
C SER A 65 -22.43 22.27 -16.57
N LYS A 66 -21.85 21.06 -16.54
CA LYS A 66 -20.41 20.84 -16.74
C LYS A 66 -20.08 20.13 -18.05
N GLY A 67 -21.05 19.45 -18.67
CA GLY A 67 -20.84 18.62 -19.86
C GLY A 67 -20.08 17.32 -19.60
N THR A 68 -19.71 17.06 -18.34
CA THR A 68 -19.08 15.81 -17.90
C THR A 68 -20.10 14.69 -17.87
N TRP A 69 -19.69 13.46 -18.15
CA TRP A 69 -20.59 12.32 -18.20
C TRP A 69 -19.93 11.04 -17.68
N ALA A 70 -20.75 10.07 -17.31
CA ALA A 70 -20.32 8.74 -16.91
C ALA A 70 -21.36 7.68 -17.32
N ASP A 71 -20.90 6.54 -17.80
CA ASP A 71 -21.69 5.30 -17.83
C ASP A 71 -21.37 4.47 -16.57
N PHE A 72 -22.33 4.45 -15.64
CA PHE A 72 -22.18 3.76 -14.35
C PHE A 72 -22.20 2.23 -14.45
N ALA A 73 -22.56 1.66 -15.61
CA ALA A 73 -22.54 0.21 -15.81
C ALA A 73 -21.15 -0.30 -16.24
N THR A 74 -20.39 0.49 -17.01
CA THR A 74 -19.05 0.11 -17.50
C THR A 74 -17.93 0.87 -16.78
N GLY A 75 -18.25 1.98 -16.10
CA GLY A 75 -17.29 2.86 -15.45
C GLY A 75 -16.63 3.87 -16.38
N ASP A 76 -17.00 3.89 -17.66
CA ASP A 76 -16.52 4.88 -18.62
C ASP A 76 -16.98 6.28 -18.23
N LYS A 77 -16.10 7.27 -18.38
CA LYS A 77 -16.38 8.66 -18.02
C LYS A 77 -15.60 9.62 -18.89
N GLY A 78 -16.16 10.80 -19.13
CA GLY A 78 -15.53 11.86 -19.93
C GLY A 78 -15.64 13.22 -19.28
N GLY A 79 -14.63 14.05 -19.53
CA GLY A 79 -14.48 15.39 -18.95
C GLY A 79 -15.28 16.46 -19.70
N ASP A 80 -15.77 16.16 -20.90
CA ASP A 80 -16.61 17.03 -21.70
C ASP A 80 -17.43 16.27 -22.78
N LEU A 81 -18.12 17.03 -23.62
CA LEU A 81 -18.96 16.49 -24.69
C LEU A 81 -18.16 15.99 -25.90
N ILE A 82 -16.90 16.42 -26.08
CA ILE A 82 -16.02 15.86 -27.13
C ILE A 82 -15.64 14.43 -26.74
N ASP A 83 -15.32 14.20 -25.46
CA ASP A 83 -15.14 12.85 -24.92
C ASP A 83 -16.40 11.99 -25.07
N LEU A 84 -17.59 12.59 -24.91
CA LEU A 84 -18.87 11.87 -25.08
C LEU A 84 -19.05 11.38 -26.52
N VAL A 85 -18.79 12.26 -27.49
CA VAL A 85 -18.91 11.90 -28.91
C VAL A 85 -17.85 10.89 -29.30
N ARG A 86 -16.61 11.00 -28.80
CA ARG A 86 -15.58 9.98 -29.02
C ARG A 86 -15.97 8.63 -28.43
N TYR A 87 -16.61 8.62 -27.27
CA TYR A 87 -17.09 7.40 -26.65
C TYR A 87 -18.21 6.73 -27.45
N ILE A 88 -19.19 7.51 -27.93
CA ILE A 88 -20.35 6.99 -28.66
C ILE A 88 -19.99 6.55 -30.07
N ASP A 89 -19.24 7.37 -30.80
CA ASP A 89 -18.95 7.12 -32.23
C ASP A 89 -17.63 6.38 -32.46
N GLY A 90 -16.78 6.24 -31.43
CA GLY A 90 -15.39 5.82 -31.58
C GLY A 90 -14.50 6.85 -32.29
N GLY A 91 -13.23 6.51 -32.49
CA GLY A 91 -12.25 7.34 -33.21
C GLY A 91 -11.38 8.24 -32.33
N THR A 92 -10.74 9.23 -32.95
CA THR A 92 -9.81 10.17 -32.30
C THR A 92 -10.52 11.41 -31.77
N ASP A 93 -9.89 12.11 -30.80
CA ASP A 93 -10.39 13.38 -30.26
C ASP A 93 -10.62 14.43 -31.36
N VAL A 94 -9.78 14.43 -32.41
CA VAL A 94 -9.87 15.37 -33.54
C VAL A 94 -11.10 15.10 -34.38
N GLU A 95 -11.45 13.82 -34.60
CA GLU A 95 -12.64 13.42 -35.35
C GLU A 95 -13.91 13.74 -34.59
N ALA A 96 -13.96 13.44 -33.29
CA ALA A 96 -15.09 13.78 -32.42
C ALA A 96 -15.29 15.30 -32.34
N CYS A 97 -14.20 16.06 -32.16
CA CYS A 97 -14.23 17.53 -32.16
C CYS A 97 -14.74 18.09 -33.50
N LYS A 98 -14.33 17.49 -34.63
CA LYS A 98 -14.80 17.92 -35.96
C LYS A 98 -16.29 17.65 -36.15
N LYS A 99 -16.78 16.47 -35.77
CA LYS A 99 -18.22 16.13 -35.84
C LYS A 99 -19.07 17.09 -35.00
N LEU A 100 -18.61 17.42 -33.79
CA LEU A 100 -19.25 18.42 -32.93
C LEU A 100 -19.23 19.83 -33.54
N ALA A 101 -18.10 20.25 -34.11
CA ALA A 101 -17.98 21.52 -34.79
C ALA A 101 -18.94 21.63 -35.99
N ASP A 102 -19.04 20.55 -36.77
CA ASP A 102 -19.91 20.48 -37.95
C ASP A 102 -21.40 20.52 -37.53
N LEU A 103 -21.80 19.75 -36.50
CA LEU A 103 -23.18 19.79 -35.98
C LEU A 103 -23.56 21.19 -35.48
N LEU A 104 -22.64 21.85 -34.77
CA LEU A 104 -22.89 23.14 -34.13
C LEU A 104 -22.56 24.34 -35.03
N SER A 105 -22.12 24.09 -36.27
CA SER A 105 -21.72 25.11 -37.25
C SER A 105 -20.68 26.09 -36.71
N VAL A 106 -19.70 25.60 -35.94
CA VAL A 106 -18.64 26.42 -35.34
C VAL A 106 -17.60 26.77 -36.39
N SER A 107 -17.51 28.04 -36.78
CA SER A 107 -16.48 28.55 -37.68
C SER A 107 -15.32 29.20 -36.92
N ALA A 108 -14.13 29.21 -37.51
CA ALA A 108 -12.95 29.79 -36.88
C ALA A 108 -13.01 31.33 -36.90
N GLY A 109 -13.35 31.92 -35.75
CA GLY A 109 -12.95 33.29 -35.38
C GLY A 109 -14.06 34.18 -34.81
N SER A 110 -14.03 34.41 -33.49
CA SER A 110 -13.97 35.75 -32.85
C SER A 110 -14.24 35.64 -31.34
N ALA A 111 -13.20 35.84 -30.51
CA ALA A 111 -13.24 36.50 -29.20
C ALA A 111 -11.99 36.12 -28.36
N THR A 112 -11.08 37.10 -28.27
CA THR A 112 -10.10 37.40 -27.22
C THR A 112 -9.94 36.40 -26.06
N THR A 113 -8.89 35.57 -26.13
CA THR A 113 -8.36 34.85 -24.99
C THR A 113 -7.34 35.71 -24.25
N LYS A 114 -7.67 36.15 -23.02
CA LYS A 114 -6.64 36.39 -22.01
C LYS A 114 -5.95 35.05 -21.76
N SER A 115 -4.66 34.98 -22.06
CA SER A 115 -3.84 33.82 -21.76
C SER A 115 -3.79 33.61 -20.24
N ALA A 116 -4.17 32.42 -19.81
CA ALA A 116 -3.74 31.92 -18.51
C ALA A 116 -2.21 31.76 -18.56
N PRO A 117 -1.45 32.12 -17.51
CA PRO A 117 -0.01 32.05 -17.55
C PRO A 117 0.43 30.59 -17.70
N THR A 118 1.23 30.32 -18.73
CA THR A 118 2.13 29.17 -18.76
C THR A 118 3.01 29.24 -17.52
N LYS A 119 2.95 28.22 -16.66
CA LYS A 119 3.86 28.08 -15.53
C LYS A 119 5.28 27.93 -16.07
N ASN A 120 6.01 29.02 -16.18
CA ASN A 120 7.47 29.01 -16.19
C ASN A 120 7.91 28.33 -14.88
N ALA A 121 8.84 27.36 -14.99
CA ALA A 121 9.46 26.76 -13.82
C ALA A 121 10.00 27.88 -12.93
N THR A 122 9.51 27.93 -11.69
CA THR A 122 9.89 28.95 -10.73
C THR A 122 11.35 28.67 -10.35
N PRO A 123 12.25 29.67 -10.38
CA PRO A 123 13.64 29.46 -10.02
C PRO A 123 13.75 28.93 -8.59
N GLU A 124 14.57 27.90 -8.40
CA GLU A 124 14.77 27.22 -7.12
C GLU A 124 15.47 28.12 -6.10
N TRP A 125 15.08 27.99 -4.83
CA TRP A 125 15.61 28.76 -3.71
C TRP A 125 16.25 27.80 -2.70
N ASN A 126 17.57 27.91 -2.54
CA ASN A 126 18.35 27.06 -1.64
C ASN A 126 18.59 27.78 -0.31
N ALA A 127 18.26 27.14 0.81
CA ALA A 127 18.50 27.70 2.14
C ALA A 127 20.02 27.79 2.43
N ILE A 128 20.47 28.97 2.85
CA ILE A 128 21.84 29.21 3.33
C ILE A 128 21.88 28.87 4.82
N GLN A 129 22.87 28.07 5.22
CA GLN A 129 23.10 27.67 6.60
C GLN A 129 24.59 27.85 6.95
N PRO A 130 24.93 28.48 8.09
CA PRO A 130 24.02 29.18 8.99
C PRO A 130 23.45 30.47 8.38
N ILE A 131 22.38 30.99 8.96
CA ILE A 131 21.79 32.29 8.58
C ILE A 131 22.77 33.39 9.02
N PRO A 132 23.21 34.29 8.11
CA PRO A 132 24.09 35.39 8.47
C PRO A 132 23.50 36.31 9.55
N VAL A 133 24.33 36.82 10.45
CA VAL A 133 23.92 37.69 11.56
C VAL A 133 23.18 38.93 11.05
N GLU A 134 23.65 39.51 9.94
CA GLU A 134 23.04 40.68 9.31
C GLU A 134 21.63 40.38 8.77
N ALA A 135 21.41 39.15 8.30
CA ALA A 135 20.10 38.70 7.84
C ALA A 135 19.16 38.46 9.02
N MET A 136 19.64 37.85 10.10
CA MET A 136 18.87 37.64 11.34
C MET A 136 18.41 38.94 11.99
N ASN A 137 19.24 39.99 11.98
CA ASN A 137 18.86 41.33 12.44
C ASN A 137 17.71 41.94 11.63
N LYS A 138 17.45 41.42 10.43
CA LYS A 138 16.35 41.81 9.53
C LYS A 138 15.30 40.71 9.40
N CYS A 139 15.19 39.81 10.38
CA CYS A 139 14.20 38.73 10.36
C CYS A 139 12.76 39.31 10.38
N PRO A 140 11.88 38.89 9.46
CA PRO A 140 10.51 39.39 9.35
C PRO A 140 9.68 39.29 10.64
N ALA A 141 9.38 40.42 11.28
CA ALA A 141 8.58 40.44 12.52
C ALA A 141 7.10 40.04 12.33
N LYS A 142 6.58 40.05 11.08
CA LYS A 142 5.17 39.75 10.77
C LYS A 142 5.06 38.92 9.49
N HIS A 143 4.09 38.01 9.44
CA HIS A 143 3.70 37.28 8.24
C HIS A 143 2.62 38.05 7.46
N ARG A 144 2.76 38.11 6.13
CA ARG A 144 1.85 38.90 5.26
C ARG A 144 0.37 38.51 5.42
N GLN A 145 0.09 37.22 5.62
CA GLN A 145 -1.26 36.70 5.72
C GLN A 145 -1.74 36.50 7.16
N HIS A 146 -0.84 36.25 8.10
CA HIS A 146 -1.19 35.80 9.46
C HIS A 146 -0.88 36.85 10.53
N GLY A 147 -0.26 37.98 10.15
CA GLY A 147 0.02 39.08 11.08
C GLY A 147 1.20 38.78 12.00
N VAL A 148 1.07 39.15 13.28
CA VAL A 148 2.10 38.97 14.31
C VAL A 148 2.04 37.52 14.82
N PRO A 149 3.17 36.79 14.88
CA PRO A 149 3.20 35.45 15.45
C PRO A 149 2.91 35.49 16.96
N SER A 150 2.23 34.46 17.48
CA SER A 150 2.07 34.28 18.93
C SER A 150 3.38 33.82 19.59
N LYS A 151 4.22 33.07 18.85
CA LYS A 151 5.56 32.67 19.29
C LYS A 151 6.48 32.39 18.11
N VAL A 152 7.78 32.59 18.31
CA VAL A 152 8.82 32.31 17.32
C VAL A 152 9.92 31.48 18.00
N TRP A 153 10.29 30.36 17.40
CA TRP A 153 11.42 29.54 17.83
C TRP A 153 12.56 29.64 16.81
N ILE A 154 13.78 29.77 17.31
CA ILE A 154 14.98 29.79 16.47
C ILE A 154 15.67 28.43 16.60
N TYR A 155 15.69 27.68 15.50
CA TYR A 155 16.48 26.47 15.38
C TYR A 155 17.93 26.87 15.11
N ARG A 156 18.83 26.24 15.85
CA ARG A 156 20.27 26.49 15.79
C ARG A 156 21.00 25.21 15.40
N ASP A 157 22.18 25.34 14.79
CA ASP A 157 23.09 24.22 14.63
C ASP A 157 23.82 23.89 15.95
N ALA A 158 24.66 22.86 15.94
CA ALA A 158 25.42 22.43 17.12
C ALA A 158 26.42 23.50 17.64
N GLN A 159 26.71 24.53 16.84
CA GLN A 159 27.58 25.65 17.19
C GLN A 159 26.79 26.88 17.67
N GLY A 160 25.46 26.76 17.85
CA GLY A 160 24.59 27.84 18.31
C GLY A 160 24.20 28.85 17.22
N GLN A 161 24.58 28.63 15.96
CA GLN A 161 24.27 29.53 14.86
C GLN A 161 22.85 29.27 14.34
N PRO A 162 22.05 30.31 14.06
CA PRO A 162 20.67 30.15 13.63
C PRO A 162 20.59 29.56 12.21
N VAL A 163 19.77 28.52 12.02
CA VAL A 163 19.58 27.83 10.73
C VAL A 163 18.16 27.94 10.18
N MET A 164 17.16 28.15 11.05
CA MET A 164 15.76 28.33 10.67
C MET A 164 15.00 29.05 11.79
N ALA A 165 14.03 29.89 11.44
CA ALA A 165 13.05 30.40 12.39
C ALA A 165 11.68 29.75 12.13
N LEU A 166 10.98 29.35 13.18
CA LEU A 166 9.64 28.76 13.09
C LEU A 166 8.63 29.67 13.78
N TYR A 167 7.69 30.20 13.01
CA TYR A 167 6.66 31.11 13.47
C TYR A 167 5.37 30.34 13.74
N ARG A 168 4.75 30.56 14.90
CA ARG A 168 3.40 30.06 15.22
C ARG A 168 2.41 31.20 15.25
N PHE A 169 1.23 30.92 14.69
CA PHE A 169 0.07 31.79 14.72
C PHE A 169 -1.10 31.03 15.33
N ASP A 170 -1.64 31.53 16.44
CA ASP A 170 -2.92 31.08 16.98
C ASP A 170 -4.00 31.98 16.36
N LEU A 171 -4.76 31.40 15.42
CA LEU A 171 -5.81 32.09 14.65
C LEU A 171 -7.17 31.91 15.32
N SER A 172 -8.13 32.77 14.94
CA SER A 172 -9.52 32.62 15.36
C SER A 172 -10.04 31.20 15.06
N PRO A 173 -10.92 30.66 15.92
CA PRO A 173 -11.49 29.33 15.71
C PRO A 173 -12.17 29.19 14.34
N ASP A 174 -12.23 27.97 13.83
CA ASP A 174 -12.97 27.68 12.59
C ASP A 174 -14.49 27.73 12.78
N GLU A 175 -15.26 27.45 11.72
CA GLU A 175 -16.73 27.49 11.73
C GLU A 175 -17.35 26.52 12.75
N ASP A 176 -16.61 25.50 13.19
CA ASP A 176 -16.99 24.52 14.21
C ASP A 176 -16.51 24.91 15.62
N GLY A 177 -15.89 26.07 15.79
CA GLY A 177 -15.36 26.55 17.06
C GLY A 177 -14.05 25.89 17.51
N LYS A 178 -13.36 25.14 16.64
CA LYS A 178 -12.07 24.53 16.98
C LYS A 178 -10.93 25.55 16.86
N PRO A 179 -10.01 25.62 17.85
CA PRO A 179 -8.84 26.49 17.78
C PRO A 179 -7.98 26.15 16.55
N ARG A 180 -7.66 27.17 15.74
CA ARG A 180 -6.85 26.99 14.53
C ARG A 180 -5.42 27.50 14.77
N LYS A 181 -4.42 26.63 14.59
CA LYS A 181 -2.99 26.99 14.67
C LYS A 181 -2.30 26.79 13.31
N VAL A 182 -1.38 27.70 12.97
CA VAL A 182 -0.55 27.62 11.75
C VAL A 182 0.91 27.79 12.12
N PHE A 183 1.76 26.93 11.57
CA PHE A 183 3.21 27.01 11.68
C PHE A 183 3.81 27.42 10.33
N ALA A 184 4.69 28.42 10.32
CA ALA A 184 5.35 28.93 9.13
C ALA A 184 6.87 28.93 9.34
N PRO A 185 7.60 27.95 8.79
CA PRO A 185 9.05 27.97 8.82
C PRO A 185 9.59 29.06 7.88
N LEU A 186 10.69 29.67 8.28
CA LEU A 186 11.32 30.81 7.63
C LEU A 186 12.83 30.59 7.55
N THR A 187 13.36 30.62 6.34
CA THR A 187 14.77 30.36 6.04
C THR A 187 15.35 31.47 5.15
N TRP A 188 16.64 31.76 5.32
CA TRP A 188 17.38 32.69 4.46
C TRP A 188 17.87 31.95 3.23
N CYS A 189 17.45 32.35 2.03
CA CYS A 189 17.67 31.54 0.83
C CYS A 189 18.38 32.32 -0.28
N LYS A 190 19.19 31.60 -1.06
CA LYS A 190 19.80 32.07 -2.30
C LYS A 190 19.04 31.50 -3.50
N ARG A 191 18.75 32.35 -4.48
CA ARG A 191 18.13 31.93 -5.75
C ARG A 191 19.14 31.18 -6.61
N SER A 192 18.67 30.25 -7.43
CA SER A 192 19.49 29.43 -8.34
C SER A 192 20.30 30.22 -9.38
N ASP A 193 19.94 31.49 -9.66
CA ASP A 193 20.72 32.42 -10.48
C ASP A 193 21.97 32.97 -9.77
N GLY A 194 22.13 32.67 -8.48
CA GLY A 194 23.29 33.05 -7.68
C GLY A 194 23.34 34.52 -7.25
N GLN A 195 22.42 35.37 -7.72
CA GLN A 195 22.52 36.82 -7.55
C GLN A 195 21.63 37.39 -6.44
N THR A 196 20.58 36.67 -6.02
CA THR A 196 19.62 37.18 -5.03
C THR A 196 19.59 36.32 -3.76
N THR A 197 19.67 36.96 -2.60
CA THR A 197 19.37 36.35 -1.30
C THR A 197 18.17 37.03 -0.65
N GLN A 198 17.23 36.25 -0.09
CA GLN A 198 16.07 36.79 0.62
C GLN A 198 15.48 35.78 1.60
N TRP A 199 14.69 36.28 2.55
CA TRP A 199 13.85 35.48 3.43
C TRP A 199 12.74 34.77 2.65
N ARG A 200 12.56 33.47 2.91
CA ARG A 200 11.53 32.63 2.30
C ARG A 200 10.78 31.87 3.36
N TRP A 201 9.45 31.95 3.33
CA TRP A 201 8.54 31.14 4.16
C TRP A 201 8.55 29.68 3.67
N GLN A 202 9.67 29.00 3.89
CA GLN A 202 9.92 27.61 3.55
C GLN A 202 10.82 26.98 4.61
N GLY A 203 10.62 25.68 4.86
CA GLY A 203 11.44 24.91 5.79
C GLY A 203 12.78 24.48 5.20
N LEU A 204 13.65 23.97 6.06
CA LEU A 204 14.88 23.31 5.65
C LEU A 204 14.59 22.00 4.90
N PRO A 205 15.45 21.61 3.95
CA PRO A 205 15.41 20.27 3.37
C PRO A 205 15.62 19.21 4.45
N GLU A 206 15.27 17.97 4.13
CA GLU A 206 15.46 16.82 5.03
C GLU A 206 16.92 16.35 4.98
N PRO A 207 17.53 15.93 6.12
CA PRO A 207 16.93 15.89 7.45
C PRO A 207 16.97 17.25 8.18
N ARG A 208 15.95 17.54 8.99
CA ARG A 208 15.75 18.83 9.67
C ARG A 208 16.31 18.83 11.10
N PRO A 209 16.91 19.92 11.58
CA PRO A 209 17.51 19.97 12.91
C PRO A 209 16.43 19.89 14.02
N LEU A 210 16.84 19.38 15.18
CA LEU A 210 16.07 19.43 16.42
C LEU A 210 16.14 20.82 17.08
N LEU A 211 15.11 21.17 17.84
CA LEU A 211 15.10 22.38 18.65
C LEU A 211 16.16 22.27 19.77
N ARG A 212 16.93 23.33 20.05
CA ARG A 212 18.04 23.31 21.04
C ARG A 212 19.14 22.30 20.74
N LEU A 213 19.46 22.10 19.46
CA LEU A 213 20.59 21.25 19.05
C LEU A 213 21.93 21.74 19.62
N ASP A 214 22.09 23.04 19.81
CA ASP A 214 23.21 23.66 20.50
C ASP A 214 23.29 23.27 21.98
N GLU A 215 22.17 23.23 22.70
CA GLU A 215 22.15 22.75 24.08
C GLU A 215 22.41 21.24 24.18
N LEU A 216 21.87 20.46 23.23
CA LEU A 216 22.21 19.04 23.12
C LEU A 216 23.73 18.89 22.95
N ALA A 217 24.36 19.65 22.07
CA ALA A 217 25.80 19.61 21.86
C ALA A 217 26.59 20.04 23.11
N LEU A 218 26.15 21.10 23.81
CA LEU A 218 26.82 21.64 24.99
C LEU A 218 26.69 20.72 26.22
N ARG A 219 25.52 20.10 26.43
CA ARG A 219 25.22 19.20 27.55
C ARG A 219 25.21 17.76 27.05
N ALA A 220 26.37 17.26 26.64
CA ALA A 220 26.50 15.95 26.01
C ALA A 220 25.98 14.79 26.88
N ASP A 221 26.23 14.87 28.20
CA ASP A 221 25.90 13.83 29.17
C ASP A 221 24.51 13.99 29.81
N ALA A 222 23.83 15.11 29.57
CA ALA A 222 22.51 15.35 30.15
C ALA A 222 21.45 14.47 29.45
N PRO A 223 20.51 13.88 30.21
CA PRO A 223 19.39 13.16 29.62
C PRO A 223 18.51 14.13 28.82
N VAL A 224 17.86 13.60 27.80
CA VAL A 224 17.03 14.38 26.87
C VAL A 224 15.57 14.12 27.18
N VAL A 225 14.72 15.13 27.08
CA VAL A 225 13.26 14.93 27.03
C VAL A 225 12.73 15.39 25.67
N LEU A 226 12.06 14.48 24.96
CA LEU A 226 11.61 14.66 23.60
C LEU A 226 10.08 14.82 23.57
N CYS A 227 9.63 15.99 23.09
CA CYS A 227 8.21 16.37 22.98
C CYS A 227 7.78 16.45 21.50
N GLU A 228 6.47 16.41 21.24
CA GLU A 228 5.92 16.51 19.88
C GLU A 228 6.10 17.91 19.25
N GLY A 229 6.06 18.97 20.05
CA GLY A 229 6.08 20.35 19.58
C GLY A 229 6.85 21.31 20.48
N GLU A 230 7.14 22.49 19.93
CA GLU A 230 8.07 23.45 20.52
C GLU A 230 7.54 24.06 21.82
N LYS A 231 6.22 24.28 21.92
CA LYS A 231 5.58 24.76 23.16
C LYS A 231 5.71 23.74 24.30
N ALA A 232 5.51 22.47 24.00
CA ALA A 232 5.68 21.38 24.98
C ALA A 232 7.15 21.23 25.38
N ALA A 233 8.09 21.32 24.43
CA ALA A 233 9.52 21.29 24.70
C ALA A 233 10.00 22.48 25.57
N ASP A 234 9.39 23.67 25.42
CA ASP A 234 9.63 24.80 26.32
C ASP A 234 9.17 24.51 27.74
N ALA A 235 7.96 24.00 27.90
CA ALA A 235 7.43 23.63 29.20
C ALA A 235 8.20 22.48 29.86
N ALA A 236 8.61 21.49 29.09
CA ALA A 236 9.43 20.39 29.58
C ALA A 236 10.80 20.87 30.08
N ALA A 237 11.40 21.89 29.44
CA ALA A 237 12.64 22.50 29.95
C ALA A 237 12.47 23.19 31.30
N GLU A 238 11.30 23.79 31.56
CA GLU A 238 10.99 24.40 32.86
C GLU A 238 10.70 23.33 33.92
N LEU A 239 10.02 22.25 33.55
CA LEU A 239 9.64 21.15 34.46
C LEU A 239 10.82 20.20 34.77
N LEU A 240 11.79 20.08 33.87
CA LEU A 240 12.95 19.18 33.97
C LEU A 240 14.24 19.96 33.65
N PRO A 241 14.70 20.88 34.52
CA PRO A 241 15.88 21.71 34.24
C PRO A 241 17.18 20.91 34.08
N ASP A 242 17.26 19.73 34.69
CA ASP A 242 18.41 18.82 34.59
C ASP A 242 18.45 18.03 33.27
N TYR A 243 17.39 18.13 32.46
CA TYR A 243 17.28 17.51 31.14
C TYR A 243 17.47 18.57 30.05
N VAL A 244 17.84 18.12 28.84
CA VAL A 244 17.73 18.95 27.63
C VAL A 244 16.41 18.63 26.95
N ALA A 245 15.46 19.57 26.97
CA ALA A 245 14.17 19.38 26.34
C ALA A 245 14.20 19.78 24.86
N THR A 246 13.71 18.92 23.97
CA THR A 246 13.79 19.12 22.51
C THR A 246 12.55 18.61 21.78
N CYS A 247 12.41 18.98 20.50
CA CYS A 247 11.39 18.51 19.57
C CYS A 247 11.86 18.71 18.12
N TRP A 248 11.10 18.20 17.16
CA TRP A 248 11.27 18.45 15.72
C TRP A 248 10.33 19.55 15.23
N PRO A 249 10.60 20.17 14.07
CA PRO A 249 9.74 21.21 13.53
C PRO A 249 8.50 20.64 12.80
N ASN A 250 7.38 21.37 12.89
CA ASN A 250 6.11 21.12 12.17
C ASN A 250 5.24 19.95 12.68
N GLY A 251 5.26 19.66 13.98
CA GLY A 251 4.30 18.77 14.68
C GLY A 251 4.41 17.27 14.38
N SER A 252 3.55 16.44 14.99
CA SER A 252 3.60 14.94 14.96
C SER A 252 3.89 14.35 13.60
N ASN A 253 3.21 14.78 12.54
CA ASN A 253 3.37 14.16 11.21
C ASN A 253 4.72 14.42 10.54
N SER A 254 5.66 15.15 11.17
CA SER A 254 6.96 15.51 10.58
C SER A 254 8.18 14.90 11.28
N TRP A 255 8.00 14.02 12.27
CA TRP A 255 9.13 13.46 13.03
C TRP A 255 10.13 12.69 12.15
N HIS A 256 9.65 11.98 11.13
CA HIS A 256 10.46 11.21 10.19
C HIS A 256 11.36 12.07 9.28
N LYS A 257 11.14 13.39 9.29
CA LYS A 257 11.91 14.38 8.53
C LYS A 257 13.01 15.00 9.37
N ALA A 258 13.09 14.68 10.66
CA ALA A 258 14.04 15.23 11.60
C ALA A 258 15.34 14.42 11.65
N ASP A 259 16.45 15.10 11.89
CA ASP A 259 17.72 14.49 12.23
C ASP A 259 17.72 14.11 13.71
N LEU A 260 17.45 12.82 13.99
CA LEU A 260 17.50 12.29 15.35
C LEU A 260 18.91 11.87 15.78
N THR A 261 19.90 11.89 14.88
CA THR A 261 21.28 11.43 15.18
C THR A 261 21.93 12.06 16.43
N PRO A 262 21.64 13.32 16.82
CA PRO A 262 22.18 13.90 18.05
C PRO A 262 21.74 13.18 19.35
N LEU A 263 20.73 12.33 19.28
CA LEU A 263 20.18 11.58 20.41
C LEU A 263 20.83 10.20 20.60
N LYS A 264 21.73 9.80 19.69
CA LYS A 264 22.48 8.55 19.79
C LYS A 264 23.28 8.49 21.10
N GLY A 265 23.24 7.34 21.78
CA GLY A 265 23.96 7.09 23.02
C GLY A 265 23.38 7.79 24.26
N ARG A 266 22.25 8.49 24.15
CA ARG A 266 21.64 9.24 25.27
C ARG A 266 20.47 8.51 25.89
N THR A 267 20.17 8.84 27.14
CA THR A 267 18.85 8.58 27.75
C THR A 267 17.86 9.60 27.22
N VAL A 268 16.83 9.14 26.49
CA VAL A 268 15.82 9.99 25.85
C VAL A 268 14.45 9.68 26.44
N VAL A 269 13.94 10.58 27.28
CA VAL A 269 12.60 10.51 27.85
C VAL A 269 11.57 10.97 26.82
N LEU A 270 10.57 10.13 26.53
CA LEU A 270 9.46 10.50 25.63
C LEU A 270 8.30 11.13 26.41
N TRP A 271 7.87 12.32 26.00
CA TRP A 271 6.71 13.02 26.54
C TRP A 271 5.63 13.20 25.47
N PRO A 272 4.68 12.26 25.33
CA PRO A 272 3.59 12.36 24.35
C PRO A 272 2.53 13.39 24.78
N ASP A 273 1.87 14.00 23.78
CA ASP A 273 0.57 14.65 23.98
C ASP A 273 -0.46 13.58 24.41
N ASN A 274 -1.41 13.94 25.29
CA ASN A 274 -2.38 12.99 25.83
C ASN A 274 -3.55 12.73 24.87
N ASP A 275 -3.25 12.25 23.67
CA ASP A 275 -4.24 11.78 22.71
C ASP A 275 -3.71 10.55 21.95
N THR A 276 -4.54 9.97 21.09
CA THR A 276 -4.14 8.79 20.30
C THR A 276 -3.01 9.11 19.32
N SER A 277 -2.99 10.31 18.74
CA SER A 277 -2.00 10.70 17.73
C SER A 277 -0.61 10.88 18.36
N GLY A 278 -0.52 11.56 19.49
CA GLY A 278 0.71 11.79 20.24
C GLY A 278 1.30 10.48 20.77
N LYS A 279 0.45 9.55 21.24
CA LYS A 279 0.88 8.20 21.67
C LYS A 279 1.46 7.41 20.50
N SER A 280 0.74 7.31 19.37
CA SER A 280 1.23 6.61 18.19
C SER A 280 2.48 7.26 17.58
N CYS A 281 2.61 8.59 17.66
CA CYS A 281 3.81 9.31 17.25
C CYS A 281 5.02 8.91 18.10
N MET A 282 4.88 8.91 19.42
CA MET A 282 5.97 8.52 20.33
C MET A 282 6.29 7.03 20.25
N ASP A 283 5.31 6.15 19.99
CA ASP A 283 5.56 4.73 19.70
C ASP A 283 6.51 4.58 18.51
N ALA A 284 6.27 5.30 17.42
CA ALA A 284 7.12 5.21 16.23
C ALA A 284 8.53 5.80 16.45
N ILE A 285 8.63 6.87 17.24
CA ILE A 285 9.90 7.52 17.57
C ILE A 285 10.74 6.66 18.51
N GLU A 286 10.13 6.00 19.49
CA GLU A 286 10.81 5.06 20.39
C GLU A 286 11.60 4.02 19.60
N LEU A 287 10.96 3.42 18.60
CA LEU A 287 11.60 2.45 17.71
C LEU A 287 12.79 3.06 16.98
N LYS A 288 12.65 4.28 16.48
CA LYS A 288 13.72 4.93 15.72
C LYS A 288 14.92 5.29 16.61
N LEU A 289 14.68 5.69 17.87
CA LEU A 289 15.74 6.01 18.82
C LEU A 289 16.49 4.74 19.28
N VAL A 290 15.77 3.63 19.47
CA VAL A 290 16.39 2.33 19.75
C VAL A 290 17.26 1.88 18.57
N GLU A 291 16.74 1.98 17.34
CA GLU A 291 17.50 1.67 16.11
C GLU A 291 18.77 2.54 15.98
N LEU A 292 18.66 3.83 16.31
CA LEU A 292 19.78 4.77 16.27
C LEU A 292 20.85 4.47 17.32
N GLY A 293 20.51 3.71 18.38
CA GLY A 293 21.39 3.38 19.49
C GLY A 293 21.36 4.40 20.62
N ALA A 294 20.18 4.94 20.96
CA ALA A 294 19.98 5.63 22.24
C ALA A 294 20.27 4.68 23.42
N ALA A 295 20.83 5.20 24.53
CA ALA A 295 21.20 4.38 25.68
C ALA A 295 19.96 3.80 26.40
N SER A 296 18.88 4.58 26.48
CA SER A 296 17.59 4.15 27.01
C SER A 296 16.50 5.10 26.53
N VAL A 297 15.28 4.61 26.31
CA VAL A 297 14.16 5.44 25.84
C VAL A 297 12.95 5.34 26.79
N PRO A 298 13.06 5.80 28.05
CA PRO A 298 11.95 5.74 28.99
C PRO A 298 10.79 6.64 28.55
N ARG A 299 9.56 6.25 28.86
CA ARG A 299 8.36 7.04 28.57
C ARG A 299 7.77 7.59 29.85
N ILE A 300 7.30 8.83 29.82
CA ILE A 300 6.57 9.42 30.95
C ILE A 300 5.22 8.73 31.11
N SER A 301 4.93 8.30 32.33
CA SER A 301 3.61 7.79 32.68
C SER A 301 2.62 8.95 32.77
N LEU A 302 1.75 9.11 31.76
CA LEU A 302 0.73 10.17 31.77
C LEU A 302 -0.26 10.05 32.94
N ASP A 303 -0.32 8.88 33.60
CA ASP A 303 -1.16 8.66 34.77
C ASP A 303 -0.76 9.52 35.97
N VAL A 304 0.50 9.96 36.07
CA VAL A 304 0.94 10.85 37.16
C VAL A 304 0.19 12.18 37.14
N PHE A 305 -0.27 12.63 35.96
CA PHE A 305 -1.04 13.87 35.81
C PHE A 305 -2.51 13.76 36.27
N LYS A 306 -2.96 12.57 36.69
CA LYS A 306 -4.22 12.39 37.45
C LYS A 306 -4.10 12.85 38.90
N LEU A 307 -2.88 13.16 39.36
CA LEU A 307 -2.63 13.84 40.63
C LEU A 307 -2.71 15.36 40.43
N LYS A 308 -3.01 16.06 41.51
CA LYS A 308 -3.08 17.52 41.54
C LYS A 308 -1.86 18.05 42.31
N PRO A 309 -1.06 18.96 41.73
CA PRO A 309 0.03 19.62 42.44
C PRO A 309 -0.52 20.52 43.56
N SER A 310 0.12 20.48 44.71
CA SER A 310 -0.25 21.19 45.93
C SER A 310 1.01 21.52 46.72
N SER A 311 0.96 22.52 47.60
CA SER A 311 2.07 22.79 48.53
C SER A 311 1.62 22.52 49.96
N LYS A 312 2.41 21.75 50.71
CA LYS A 312 2.23 21.58 52.16
C LYS A 312 3.50 22.05 52.87
N GLY A 313 3.41 23.14 53.61
CA GLY A 313 4.54 23.73 54.33
C GLY A 313 5.68 24.23 53.41
N GLY A 314 5.36 24.70 52.21
CA GLY A 314 6.35 25.19 51.24
C GLY A 314 7.03 24.11 50.40
N LYS A 315 6.77 22.82 50.68
CA LYS A 315 7.27 21.70 49.87
C LYS A 315 6.24 21.28 48.80
N PRO A 316 6.68 20.93 47.57
CA PRO A 316 5.80 20.38 46.54
C PRO A 316 5.23 19.04 47.00
N THR A 317 3.92 18.85 46.84
CA THR A 317 3.19 17.64 47.24
C THR A 317 2.12 17.30 46.20
N LEU A 318 1.79 16.02 46.07
CA LEU A 318 0.78 15.54 45.11
C LEU A 318 -0.43 14.99 45.86
N ILE A 319 -1.63 15.47 45.51
CA ILE A 319 -2.90 14.99 46.07
C ILE A 319 -3.79 14.37 44.98
N LYS A 320 -4.73 13.51 45.37
CA LYS A 320 -5.68 12.90 44.41
C LYS A 320 -6.65 13.94 43.85
N GLY A 321 -7.05 13.79 42.58
CA GLY A 321 -8.08 14.61 41.95
C GLY A 321 -7.59 15.58 40.88
N GLY A 322 -6.44 15.31 40.25
CA GLY A 322 -5.99 16.00 39.05
C GLY A 322 -6.89 15.68 37.85
N LYS A 323 -6.92 16.59 36.87
CA LYS A 323 -7.62 16.41 35.60
C LYS A 323 -6.60 16.46 34.48
N TRP A 324 -6.55 15.40 33.69
CA TRP A 324 -5.74 15.30 32.48
C TRP A 324 -6.66 14.95 31.32
N ALA A 325 -6.95 15.93 30.48
CA ALA A 325 -7.85 15.88 29.35
C ALA A 325 -7.16 15.38 28.07
N ASP A 326 -7.98 14.96 27.10
CA ASP A 326 -7.51 14.57 25.78
C ASP A 326 -6.81 15.77 25.09
N GLY A 327 -5.62 15.53 24.56
CA GLY A 327 -4.77 16.54 23.92
C GLY A 327 -3.90 17.38 24.88
N ASP A 328 -3.96 17.14 26.19
CA ASP A 328 -3.09 17.84 27.16
C ASP A 328 -1.60 17.49 26.92
N ASP A 329 -0.73 18.51 26.95
CA ASP A 329 0.72 18.38 26.77
C ASP A 329 1.53 18.88 27.98
N ALA A 330 2.88 18.90 27.88
CA ALA A 330 3.75 19.42 28.93
C ALA A 330 3.46 20.89 29.31
N ALA A 331 3.01 21.72 28.37
CA ALA A 331 2.64 23.10 28.65
C ALA A 331 1.33 23.18 29.44
N ASP A 332 0.41 22.25 29.22
CA ASP A 332 -0.80 22.14 30.02
C ASP A 332 -0.52 21.64 31.44
N ALA A 333 0.57 20.91 31.68
CA ALA A 333 1.02 20.58 33.03
C ALA A 333 1.38 21.86 33.81
N ILE A 334 2.17 22.76 33.22
CA ILE A 334 2.49 24.06 33.85
C ILE A 334 1.22 24.87 34.10
N ALA A 335 0.32 24.96 33.11
CA ALA A 335 -0.94 25.67 33.24
C ALA A 335 -1.83 25.11 34.38
N LYS A 336 -1.71 23.81 34.68
CA LYS A 336 -2.39 23.13 35.79
C LYS A 336 -1.62 23.18 37.12
N GLY A 337 -0.54 23.95 37.20
CA GLY A 337 0.20 24.24 38.44
C GLY A 337 1.34 23.26 38.76
N TRP A 338 1.76 22.43 37.80
CA TRP A 338 2.94 21.58 37.98
C TRP A 338 4.20 22.45 37.96
N THR A 339 5.18 22.09 38.78
CA THR A 339 6.47 22.79 38.88
C THR A 339 7.61 21.78 38.84
N ALA A 340 8.84 22.25 38.57
CA ALA A 340 10.03 21.39 38.57
C ALA A 340 10.16 20.57 39.86
N GLY A 341 9.83 21.16 41.02
CA GLY A 341 9.87 20.46 42.30
C GLY A 341 8.88 19.28 42.40
N HIS A 342 7.70 19.37 41.79
CA HIS A 342 6.75 18.24 41.77
C HIS A 342 7.24 17.11 40.85
N VAL A 343 7.85 17.47 39.72
CA VAL A 343 8.38 16.49 38.76
C VAL A 343 9.64 15.82 39.32
N ALA A 344 10.52 16.56 40.00
CA ALA A 344 11.71 16.02 40.66
C ALA A 344 11.37 14.95 41.71
N GLU A 345 10.32 15.14 42.50
CA GLU A 345 9.83 14.12 43.45
C GLU A 345 9.38 12.83 42.74
N LEU A 346 8.67 12.94 41.60
CA LEU A 346 8.23 11.78 40.82
C LEU A 346 9.38 11.08 40.08
N VAL A 347 10.37 11.85 39.61
CA VAL A 347 11.58 11.31 38.97
C VAL A 347 12.40 10.55 40.01
N GLY A 348 12.56 11.12 41.21
CA GLY A 348 13.28 10.49 42.32
C GLY A 348 12.60 9.22 42.86
N SER A 349 11.27 9.15 42.81
CA SER A 349 10.52 7.95 43.21
C SER A 349 10.37 6.90 42.11
N GLY A 350 10.76 7.21 40.86
CA GLY A 350 10.58 6.33 39.69
C GLY A 350 9.14 6.29 39.15
N GLU A 351 8.18 6.91 39.83
CA GLU A 351 6.77 6.96 39.40
C GLU A 351 6.59 7.74 38.09
N PHE A 352 7.49 8.67 37.79
CA PHE A 352 7.46 9.44 36.54
C PHE A 352 7.67 8.55 35.29
N PHE A 353 8.40 7.44 35.41
CA PHE A 353 8.75 6.53 34.31
C PHE A 353 8.11 5.13 34.44
N GLY A 354 7.30 4.89 35.47
CA GLY A 354 6.47 3.69 35.57
C GLY A 354 7.13 2.42 36.14
N SER A 355 8.22 2.50 36.92
CA SER A 355 8.73 1.31 37.64
C SER A 355 9.39 1.62 38.99
N ALA A 356 8.91 0.94 40.03
CA ALA A 356 9.73 0.37 41.10
C ALA A 356 9.21 -1.06 41.33
N ALA A 357 10.06 -2.07 41.12
CA ALA A 357 9.76 -3.47 41.40
C ALA A 357 10.83 -4.03 42.34
N GLU A 358 10.40 -4.72 43.41
CA GLU A 358 11.19 -5.75 44.08
C GLU A 358 10.50 -7.11 43.91
N PRO A 359 11.26 -8.22 43.90
CA PRO A 359 10.83 -9.51 43.40
C PRO A 359 9.88 -10.22 44.38
N THR A 360 8.66 -10.48 43.92
CA THR A 360 7.73 -11.41 44.57
C THR A 360 7.29 -12.45 43.54
N GLU A 361 7.28 -13.71 43.98
CA GLU A 361 6.72 -14.88 43.29
C GLU A 361 5.40 -14.57 42.57
N PRO A 362 5.08 -15.28 41.46
CA PRO A 362 4.02 -14.89 40.53
C PRO A 362 2.64 -14.85 41.20
N GLN A 363 2.27 -13.66 41.66
CA GLN A 363 0.90 -13.31 42.01
C GLN A 363 0.25 -12.58 40.84
N GLN A 364 -0.87 -13.15 40.40
CA GLN A 364 -1.78 -12.67 39.37
C GLN A 364 -2.11 -11.17 39.52
N PRO A 365 -2.32 -10.43 38.40
CA PRO A 365 -2.64 -9.01 38.45
C PRO A 365 -4.00 -8.76 39.10
N LYS A 366 -4.00 -8.13 40.29
CA LYS A 366 -5.19 -7.52 40.90
C LYS A 366 -5.48 -6.18 40.21
N ALA A 367 -6.44 -6.21 39.29
CA ALA A 367 -7.27 -5.05 38.98
C ALA A 367 -7.88 -4.47 40.27
N LYS A 368 -8.07 -3.14 40.35
CA LYS A 368 -9.05 -2.57 41.28
C LYS A 368 -10.36 -3.30 41.01
N ALA A 369 -10.80 -4.05 42.02
CA ALA A 369 -12.04 -4.80 41.94
C ALA A 369 -13.17 -3.83 41.50
N PRO A 370 -13.92 -4.11 40.42
CA PRO A 370 -15.34 -3.81 40.53
C PRO A 370 -15.77 -4.52 41.81
N ALA A 371 -16.52 -3.86 42.69
CA ALA A 371 -17.06 -4.50 43.89
C ALA A 371 -17.40 -5.95 43.53
N LYS A 372 -16.72 -6.94 44.16
CA LYS A 372 -16.89 -8.37 43.83
C LYS A 372 -18.34 -8.72 44.15
N ARG A 373 -19.23 -8.41 43.21
CA ARG A 373 -20.36 -9.26 42.92
C ARG A 373 -19.74 -10.59 42.53
N PRO A 374 -20.23 -11.72 43.08
CA PRO A 374 -19.83 -13.03 42.59
C PRO A 374 -19.93 -13.02 41.05
N ALA A 375 -18.97 -13.67 40.37
CA ALA A 375 -19.12 -13.90 38.94
C ALA A 375 -20.48 -14.58 38.76
N LYS A 376 -21.40 -13.83 38.17
CA LYS A 376 -22.75 -14.28 37.90
C LYS A 376 -22.63 -15.64 37.19
N SER A 377 -23.29 -16.66 37.73
CA SER A 377 -23.33 -17.97 37.08
C SER A 377 -23.85 -17.77 35.65
N LYS A 378 -23.56 -18.68 34.69
CA LYS A 378 -24.12 -18.56 33.33
C LYS A 378 -25.64 -18.36 33.37
N ASN A 379 -26.31 -18.97 34.35
CA ASN A 379 -27.74 -18.83 34.59
C ASN A 379 -28.17 -17.45 35.15
N ASP A 380 -27.30 -16.72 35.81
CA ASP A 380 -27.58 -15.37 36.36
C ASP A 380 -27.48 -14.26 35.29
N LEU A 381 -26.96 -14.60 34.10
CA LEU A 381 -26.91 -13.74 32.90
C LEU A 381 -28.09 -14.00 31.95
N LEU A 382 -28.82 -15.09 32.17
CA LEU A 382 -30.01 -15.43 31.38
C LEU A 382 -31.21 -14.58 31.84
N PRO A 383 -32.18 -14.32 30.94
CA PRO A 383 -33.45 -13.73 31.34
C PRO A 383 -34.17 -14.58 32.39
N GLY A 384 -34.97 -13.92 33.24
CA GLY A 384 -35.71 -14.57 34.33
C GLY A 384 -36.55 -15.76 33.83
N GLY A 385 -36.49 -16.86 34.57
CA GLY A 385 -37.15 -18.12 34.21
C GLY A 385 -36.29 -19.07 33.37
N PHE A 386 -35.19 -18.64 32.76
CA PHE A 386 -34.35 -19.52 31.94
C PHE A 386 -33.16 -20.12 32.71
N ARG A 387 -32.84 -21.38 32.40
CA ARG A 387 -31.66 -22.09 32.90
C ARG A 387 -31.00 -22.91 31.81
N LEU A 388 -29.68 -22.76 31.66
CA LEU A 388 -28.82 -23.61 30.84
C LEU A 388 -28.26 -24.75 31.71
N THR A 389 -28.36 -25.97 31.18
CA THR A 389 -27.87 -27.22 31.79
C THR A 389 -27.19 -28.08 30.71
N PRO A 390 -26.39 -29.10 31.07
CA PRO A 390 -25.85 -30.07 30.11
C PRO A 390 -26.92 -30.79 29.29
N GLU A 391 -28.15 -30.89 29.80
CA GLU A 391 -29.27 -31.56 29.14
C GLU A 391 -30.04 -30.64 28.18
N GLY A 392 -29.94 -29.32 28.35
CA GLY A 392 -30.66 -28.36 27.52
C GLY A 392 -30.83 -26.97 28.12
N VAL A 393 -31.52 -26.12 27.37
CA VAL A 393 -32.09 -24.86 27.86
C VAL A 393 -33.51 -25.15 28.35
N PHE A 394 -33.81 -24.72 29.58
CA PHE A 394 -35.12 -24.89 30.21
C PHE A 394 -35.72 -23.54 30.58
N TYR A 395 -37.05 -23.44 30.54
CA TYR A 395 -37.83 -22.30 31.00
C TYR A 395 -38.77 -22.72 32.13
N SER A 396 -38.77 -21.96 33.22
CA SER A 396 -39.69 -22.08 34.35
C SER A 396 -40.53 -20.81 34.42
N GLY A 397 -41.84 -20.94 34.20
CA GLY A 397 -42.80 -19.86 34.37
C GLY A 397 -43.21 -19.67 35.83
N ASP A 398 -44.29 -18.92 36.05
CA ASP A 398 -44.82 -18.63 37.40
C ASP A 398 -45.30 -19.88 38.15
N ASP A 399 -45.55 -20.98 37.43
CA ASP A 399 -45.91 -22.30 37.96
C ASP A 399 -44.70 -23.09 38.52
N GLY A 400 -43.47 -22.61 38.29
CA GLY A 400 -42.24 -23.25 38.74
C GLY A 400 -41.87 -24.54 38.01
N GLU A 401 -42.66 -24.97 37.01
CA GLU A 401 -42.41 -26.19 36.25
C GLU A 401 -41.35 -25.94 35.17
N ALA A 402 -40.24 -26.68 35.21
CA ALA A 402 -39.18 -26.54 34.21
C ALA A 402 -39.55 -27.25 32.90
N ARG A 403 -39.69 -26.47 31.82
CA ARG A 403 -40.04 -26.94 30.48
C ARG A 403 -38.82 -26.88 29.56
N PRO A 404 -38.48 -27.95 28.83
CA PRO A 404 -37.37 -27.92 27.89
C PRO A 404 -37.71 -26.99 26.71
N VAL A 405 -36.73 -26.18 26.29
CA VAL A 405 -36.83 -25.24 25.16
C VAL A 405 -36.08 -25.81 23.96
N CYS A 406 -34.78 -26.08 24.13
CA CYS A 406 -33.92 -26.70 23.13
C CYS A 406 -32.78 -27.49 23.78
N SER A 407 -32.03 -28.24 22.97
CA SER A 407 -30.72 -28.78 23.35
C SER A 407 -29.78 -27.66 23.81
N PRO A 408 -28.68 -27.97 24.52
CA PRO A 408 -27.81 -26.96 25.10
C PRO A 408 -27.39 -25.91 24.06
N LEU A 409 -27.65 -24.64 24.36
CA LEU A 409 -27.31 -23.50 23.51
C LEU A 409 -26.73 -22.40 24.38
N GLU A 410 -25.42 -22.24 24.36
CA GLU A 410 -24.72 -21.23 25.13
C GLU A 410 -24.66 -19.90 24.38
N ILE A 411 -24.93 -18.79 25.08
CA ILE A 411 -24.70 -17.45 24.56
C ILE A 411 -23.35 -16.95 25.13
N ILE A 412 -22.33 -16.88 24.27
CA ILE A 412 -20.94 -16.57 24.65
C ILE A 412 -20.77 -15.08 24.95
N ALA A 413 -21.26 -14.22 24.06
CA ALA A 413 -21.04 -12.78 24.16
C ALA A 413 -22.01 -11.98 23.30
N ARG A 414 -22.13 -10.69 23.61
CA ARG A 414 -22.72 -9.71 22.66
C ARG A 414 -21.68 -9.36 21.60
N THR A 415 -22.10 -9.34 20.34
CA THR A 415 -21.23 -9.06 19.20
C THR A 415 -21.37 -7.63 18.71
N ARG A 416 -20.29 -7.08 18.11
CA ARG A 416 -20.28 -5.82 17.34
C ARG A 416 -19.06 -5.76 16.42
N ASP A 417 -19.12 -4.96 15.36
CA ASP A 417 -17.94 -4.64 14.55
C ASP A 417 -17.04 -3.58 15.20
N ASP A 418 -15.87 -3.32 14.62
CA ASP A 418 -14.85 -2.33 15.02
C ASP A 418 -15.45 -0.93 15.32
N LYS A 419 -16.42 -0.51 14.50
CA LYS A 419 -17.12 0.79 14.57
C LYS A 419 -18.27 0.82 15.58
N GLY A 420 -18.57 -0.29 16.25
CA GLY A 420 -19.67 -0.39 17.20
C GLY A 420 -21.04 -0.53 16.54
N HIS A 421 -21.10 -0.94 15.28
CA HIS A 421 -22.31 -1.35 14.58
C HIS A 421 -22.44 -2.90 14.55
N ASN A 422 -23.40 -3.41 13.80
CA ASN A 422 -23.64 -4.85 13.60
C ASN A 422 -23.82 -5.65 14.91
N TRP A 423 -24.58 -5.11 15.85
CA TRP A 423 -24.86 -5.77 17.12
C TRP A 423 -25.58 -7.12 16.95
N GLY A 424 -25.27 -8.07 17.84
CA GLY A 424 -25.87 -9.40 17.84
C GLY A 424 -25.46 -10.25 19.05
N LEU A 425 -25.61 -11.56 18.91
CA LEU A 425 -25.23 -12.57 19.91
C LEU A 425 -24.36 -13.64 19.25
N LEU A 426 -23.23 -13.97 19.88
CA LEU A 426 -22.45 -15.14 19.52
C LEU A 426 -22.94 -16.33 20.35
N VAL A 427 -23.39 -17.39 19.68
CA VAL A 427 -23.87 -18.62 20.32
C VAL A 427 -22.99 -19.82 19.98
N GLU A 428 -22.92 -20.80 20.89
CA GLU A 428 -22.25 -22.08 20.71
C GLU A 428 -23.15 -23.24 21.17
N PHE A 429 -23.16 -24.34 20.41
CA PHE A 429 -23.88 -25.57 20.73
C PHE A 429 -23.25 -26.76 20.00
N ASP A 430 -23.56 -27.98 20.44
CA ASP A 430 -23.14 -29.20 19.76
C ASP A 430 -24.26 -29.71 18.85
N ASP A 431 -23.91 -30.16 17.64
CA ASP A 431 -24.84 -30.89 16.77
C ASP A 431 -25.08 -32.32 17.29
N PRO A 432 -26.00 -33.09 16.69
CA PRO A 432 -26.30 -34.46 17.15
C PRO A 432 -25.10 -35.42 17.10
N ASP A 433 -24.06 -35.12 16.32
CA ASP A 433 -22.84 -35.90 16.19
C ASP A 433 -21.74 -35.41 17.16
N GLY A 434 -22.03 -34.40 17.98
CA GLY A 434 -21.11 -33.83 18.96
C GLY A 434 -20.14 -32.81 18.39
N ALA A 435 -20.32 -32.38 17.13
CA ALA A 435 -19.48 -31.33 16.55
C ALA A 435 -19.97 -29.95 16.97
N LYS A 436 -19.06 -29.17 17.56
CA LYS A 436 -19.30 -27.80 18.00
C LYS A 436 -19.67 -26.90 16.82
N LYS A 437 -20.75 -26.13 16.98
CA LYS A 437 -21.19 -25.08 16.07
C LYS A 437 -21.09 -23.75 16.79
N ARG A 438 -20.60 -22.73 16.08
CA ARG A 438 -20.60 -21.33 16.52
C ARG A 438 -21.31 -20.49 15.49
N TRP A 439 -22.18 -19.58 15.95
CA TRP A 439 -22.89 -18.71 15.05
C TRP A 439 -23.16 -17.33 15.65
N ASN A 440 -22.94 -16.29 14.84
CA ASN A 440 -23.33 -14.92 15.19
C ASN A 440 -24.76 -14.66 14.69
N ILE A 441 -25.68 -14.41 15.61
CA ILE A 441 -27.06 -14.03 15.34
C ILE A 441 -27.16 -12.50 15.33
N PRO A 442 -27.31 -11.85 14.17
CA PRO A 442 -27.42 -10.39 14.12
C PRO A 442 -28.72 -9.93 14.79
N ALA A 443 -28.68 -8.87 15.61
CA ALA A 443 -29.86 -8.40 16.34
C ALA A 443 -31.03 -8.03 15.40
N ARG A 444 -30.74 -7.59 14.17
CA ARG A 444 -31.75 -7.29 13.15
C ARG A 444 -32.58 -8.51 12.71
N THR A 445 -32.06 -9.73 12.82
CA THR A 445 -32.81 -10.94 12.46
C THR A 445 -33.78 -11.36 13.57
N MET A 446 -33.54 -10.90 14.81
CA MET A 446 -34.44 -11.13 15.94
C MET A 446 -35.77 -10.38 15.82
N THR A 447 -35.80 -9.24 15.11
CA THR A 447 -37.00 -8.44 14.85
C THR A 447 -37.76 -8.83 13.58
N GLY A 448 -37.14 -9.61 12.69
CA GLY A 448 -37.72 -10.08 11.43
C GLY A 448 -38.54 -11.36 11.59
N ASP A 449 -38.52 -12.23 10.58
CA ASP A 449 -39.11 -13.57 10.73
C ASP A 449 -38.13 -14.48 11.47
N PHE A 450 -38.19 -14.45 12.81
CA PHE A 450 -37.35 -15.26 13.70
C PHE A 450 -37.29 -16.75 13.30
N GLY A 451 -38.37 -17.27 12.73
CA GLY A 451 -38.47 -18.68 12.32
C GLY A 451 -37.54 -19.00 11.18
N LYS A 452 -37.55 -18.14 10.18
CA LYS A 452 -36.76 -18.29 8.97
C LYS A 452 -35.34 -17.82 9.17
N ASP A 453 -35.14 -16.67 9.82
CA ASP A 453 -33.86 -15.97 9.85
C ASP A 453 -32.99 -16.34 11.07
N VAL A 454 -33.55 -17.02 12.08
CA VAL A 454 -32.82 -17.45 13.29
C VAL A 454 -32.98 -18.94 13.56
N LEU A 455 -34.22 -19.39 13.74
CA LEU A 455 -34.50 -20.78 14.11
C LEU A 455 -34.14 -21.77 13.00
N GLY A 456 -34.47 -21.46 11.73
CA GLY A 456 -34.14 -22.29 10.58
C GLY A 456 -32.65 -22.63 10.50
N PRO A 457 -31.75 -21.63 10.47
CA PRO A 457 -30.30 -21.86 10.52
C PRO A 457 -29.82 -22.64 11.74
N LEU A 458 -30.35 -22.36 12.94
CA LEU A 458 -29.98 -23.11 14.15
C LEU A 458 -30.33 -24.61 14.04
N VAL A 459 -31.52 -24.92 13.55
CA VAL A 459 -31.98 -26.31 13.36
C VAL A 459 -31.22 -27.00 12.22
N ASP A 460 -30.93 -26.28 11.13
CA ASP A 460 -30.11 -26.78 10.01
C ASP A 460 -28.70 -27.16 10.47
N MET A 461 -28.14 -26.40 11.41
CA MET A 461 -26.86 -26.70 12.06
C MET A 461 -26.95 -27.78 13.16
N GLY A 462 -28.14 -28.31 13.46
CA GLY A 462 -28.33 -29.44 14.37
C GLY A 462 -28.93 -29.12 15.75
N LEU A 463 -29.34 -27.87 16.02
CA LEU A 463 -30.01 -27.54 17.27
C LEU A 463 -31.37 -28.25 17.36
N ARG A 464 -31.60 -29.01 18.43
CA ARG A 464 -32.88 -29.72 18.64
C ARG A 464 -33.82 -28.89 19.49
N LEU A 465 -35.01 -28.60 18.98
CA LEU A 465 -36.10 -28.05 19.79
C LEU A 465 -36.78 -29.13 20.62
N ALA A 466 -37.33 -28.75 21.77
CA ALA A 466 -38.10 -29.66 22.59
C ALA A 466 -39.40 -30.11 21.89
N GLY A 467 -39.66 -31.42 21.87
CA GLY A 467 -40.90 -31.99 21.35
C GLY A 467 -42.00 -32.02 22.41
N SER A 468 -42.93 -31.05 22.39
CA SER A 468 -44.18 -31.13 23.16
C SER A 468 -45.36 -30.59 22.34
N ARG A 469 -46.60 -30.97 22.71
CA ARG A 469 -47.87 -30.78 21.98
C ARG A 469 -48.24 -29.33 21.60
N SER A 470 -47.43 -28.32 21.96
CA SER A 470 -47.49 -26.98 21.39
C SER A 470 -46.10 -26.44 21.08
N GLY A 471 -45.54 -26.79 19.92
CA GLY A 471 -44.26 -26.25 19.41
C GLY A 471 -44.21 -24.72 19.25
N ARG A 472 -45.37 -24.03 19.42
CA ARG A 472 -45.46 -22.56 19.46
C ARG A 472 -44.78 -21.96 20.70
N ASN A 473 -44.79 -22.68 21.82
CA ASN A 473 -44.25 -22.18 23.08
C ASN A 473 -42.71 -22.24 23.07
N ALA A 474 -42.11 -23.38 22.70
CA ALA A 474 -40.65 -23.54 22.64
C ALA A 474 -39.95 -22.53 21.71
N ARG A 475 -40.59 -22.16 20.59
CA ARG A 475 -40.08 -21.11 19.69
C ARG A 475 -40.07 -19.74 20.37
N ASN A 476 -41.16 -19.35 21.00
CA ASN A 476 -41.27 -18.06 21.69
C ASN A 476 -40.34 -17.99 22.90
N ASP A 477 -40.18 -19.12 23.60
CA ASP A 477 -39.26 -19.26 24.73
C ASP A 477 -37.81 -19.12 24.26
N LEU A 478 -37.44 -19.75 23.13
CA LEU A 478 -36.10 -19.57 22.54
C LEU A 478 -35.85 -18.12 22.11
N GLN A 479 -36.84 -17.46 21.52
CA GLN A 479 -36.73 -16.05 21.15
C GLN A 479 -36.54 -15.17 22.40
N SER A 480 -37.24 -15.47 23.49
CA SER A 480 -37.13 -14.76 24.77
C SER A 480 -35.78 -15.04 25.45
N TYR A 481 -35.31 -16.28 25.41
CA TYR A 481 -33.98 -16.71 25.89
C TYR A 481 -32.86 -15.90 25.23
N LEU A 482 -32.88 -15.82 23.89
CA LEU A 482 -31.89 -15.07 23.12
C LEU A 482 -32.06 -13.56 23.33
N GLY A 483 -33.28 -13.03 23.20
CA GLY A 483 -33.55 -11.59 23.24
C GLY A 483 -33.32 -10.95 24.62
N GLY A 484 -33.51 -11.71 25.69
CA GLY A 484 -33.34 -11.23 27.06
C GLY A 484 -31.92 -11.37 27.63
N PHE A 485 -30.97 -11.91 26.87
CA PHE A 485 -29.58 -12.03 27.30
C PHE A 485 -28.92 -10.66 27.42
N ASP A 486 -28.39 -10.35 28.60
CA ASP A 486 -27.61 -9.13 28.82
C ASP A 486 -26.33 -9.42 29.61
N SER A 487 -25.20 -9.24 28.92
CA SER A 487 -23.85 -9.50 29.45
C SER A 487 -22.91 -8.36 29.09
N ALA A 488 -21.90 -8.14 29.93
CA ALA A 488 -20.78 -7.23 29.66
C ALA A 488 -19.73 -7.84 28.72
N GLN A 489 -19.75 -9.17 28.51
CA GLN A 489 -18.83 -9.85 27.60
C GLN A 489 -19.06 -9.40 26.16
N ARG A 490 -17.96 -9.18 25.44
CA ARG A 490 -17.95 -8.69 24.05
C ARG A 490 -17.15 -9.62 23.16
N ALA A 491 -17.70 -9.89 21.99
CA ALA A 491 -16.98 -10.49 20.87
C ALA A 491 -16.92 -9.49 19.71
N ARG A 492 -15.73 -9.32 19.12
CA ARG A 492 -15.51 -8.47 17.97
C ARG A 492 -15.78 -9.26 16.69
N LEU A 493 -16.71 -8.77 15.88
CA LEU A 493 -16.93 -9.27 14.53
C LEU A 493 -15.82 -8.73 13.63
N VAL A 494 -15.10 -9.63 12.98
CA VAL A 494 -14.03 -9.28 12.03
C VAL A 494 -14.34 -9.88 10.66
N THR A 495 -14.00 -9.15 9.60
CA THR A 495 -14.29 -9.55 8.20
C THR A 495 -13.08 -10.19 7.51
N ARG A 496 -11.94 -10.28 8.20
CA ARG A 496 -10.71 -10.90 7.72
C ARG A 496 -10.06 -11.75 8.82
N LEU A 497 -9.37 -12.81 8.41
CA LEU A 497 -8.48 -13.57 9.29
C LEU A 497 -7.14 -12.82 9.48
N GLY A 498 -6.17 -13.44 10.15
CA GLY A 498 -4.86 -12.84 10.34
C GLY A 498 -4.77 -11.93 11.57
N TRP A 499 -3.96 -10.88 11.48
CA TRP A 499 -3.63 -10.03 12.62
C TRP A 499 -4.77 -9.08 13.02
N HIS A 500 -5.09 -9.08 14.32
CA HIS A 500 -5.93 -8.12 15.01
C HIS A 500 -5.21 -7.72 16.30
N ASP A 501 -4.59 -6.54 16.28
CA ASP A 501 -3.65 -6.08 17.30
C ASP A 501 -2.54 -7.13 17.57
N ASN A 502 -2.49 -7.67 18.79
CA ASN A 502 -1.50 -8.66 19.24
C ASN A 502 -2.02 -10.11 19.18
N ALA A 503 -3.11 -10.35 18.44
CA ALA A 503 -3.64 -11.69 18.22
C ALA A 503 -3.70 -12.02 16.73
N PHE A 504 -3.34 -13.24 16.40
CA PHE A 504 -3.50 -13.83 15.08
C PHE A 504 -4.74 -14.75 15.09
N LEU A 505 -5.70 -14.45 14.22
CA LEU A 505 -6.94 -15.22 14.09
C LEU A 505 -6.85 -16.21 12.93
N LEU A 506 -6.99 -17.49 13.27
CA LEU A 506 -7.22 -18.60 12.35
C LEU A 506 -8.70 -19.01 12.39
N PRO A 507 -9.20 -19.84 11.45
CA PRO A 507 -10.60 -20.24 11.41
C PRO A 507 -11.13 -20.83 12.72
N GLU A 508 -10.32 -21.66 13.38
CA GLU A 508 -10.73 -22.41 14.58
C GLU A 508 -10.04 -21.93 15.86
N GLN A 509 -9.01 -21.08 15.77
CA GLN A 509 -8.19 -20.69 16.92
C GLN A 509 -7.72 -19.23 16.86
N GLN A 510 -7.58 -18.64 18.04
CA GLN A 510 -6.94 -17.34 18.24
C GLN A 510 -5.60 -17.58 18.95
N ILE A 511 -4.50 -17.13 18.35
CA ILE A 511 -3.15 -17.22 18.93
C ILE A 511 -2.74 -15.81 19.37
N GLY A 512 -2.18 -15.67 20.57
CA GLY A 512 -1.88 -14.35 21.17
C GLY A 512 -3.06 -13.74 21.91
N SER A 513 -2.92 -12.48 22.33
CA SER A 513 -3.85 -11.81 23.25
C SER A 513 -4.59 -10.65 22.59
N HIS A 514 -5.91 -10.61 22.76
CA HIS A 514 -6.78 -9.50 22.35
C HIS A 514 -7.81 -9.21 23.47
N ALA A 515 -8.25 -7.96 23.59
CA ALA A 515 -9.12 -7.51 24.69
C ALA A 515 -10.54 -8.09 24.65
N GLU A 516 -11.02 -8.40 23.46
CA GLU A 516 -12.33 -9.02 23.20
C GLU A 516 -12.13 -10.36 22.47
N HIS A 517 -13.11 -11.26 22.52
CA HIS A 517 -13.06 -12.48 21.72
C HIS A 517 -13.22 -12.14 20.23
N LEU A 518 -12.32 -12.59 19.36
CA LEU A 518 -12.42 -12.34 17.93
C LEU A 518 -13.29 -13.41 17.26
N HIS A 519 -14.28 -12.98 16.48
CA HIS A 519 -15.12 -13.89 15.71
C HIS A 519 -15.14 -13.46 14.24
N PHE A 520 -14.61 -14.31 13.37
CA PHE A 520 -14.70 -14.11 11.93
C PHE A 520 -16.15 -14.26 11.49
N TYR A 521 -16.74 -13.16 11.02
CA TYR A 521 -18.14 -13.12 10.59
C TYR A 521 -18.25 -12.98 9.08
N GLU A 522 -19.04 -13.89 8.53
CA GLU A 522 -19.09 -14.31 7.14
C GLU A 522 -19.18 -13.17 6.11
N ALA A 523 -18.17 -13.10 5.24
CA ALA A 523 -18.18 -12.38 3.96
C ALA A 523 -18.61 -13.27 2.77
N GLY A 524 -19.33 -14.37 3.04
CA GLY A 524 -19.80 -15.32 2.02
C GLY A 524 -18.71 -16.19 1.36
N ALA A 525 -17.52 -16.31 1.96
CA ALA A 525 -16.48 -17.25 1.51
C ALA A 525 -16.42 -18.49 2.40
N GLN A 526 -16.18 -19.64 1.77
CA GLN A 526 -15.77 -20.85 2.47
C GLN A 526 -14.42 -20.61 3.16
N LEU A 527 -14.38 -20.79 4.48
CA LEU A 527 -13.15 -20.69 5.27
C LEU A 527 -12.05 -21.58 4.66
N PRO A 528 -10.78 -21.14 4.70
CA PRO A 528 -9.68 -21.98 4.26
C PRO A 528 -9.62 -23.23 5.17
N PRO A 529 -9.39 -24.43 4.60
CA PRO A 529 -9.31 -25.67 5.37
C PRO A 529 -7.96 -25.78 6.10
N ILE A 530 -7.68 -24.83 6.99
CA ILE A 530 -6.52 -24.82 7.88
C ILE A 530 -6.79 -25.87 8.96
N SER A 531 -6.01 -26.93 8.95
CA SER A 531 -6.11 -28.03 9.91
C SER A 531 -4.75 -28.70 10.04
N GLU A 532 -4.56 -29.49 11.10
CA GLU A 532 -3.29 -30.15 11.40
C GLU A 532 -3.39 -31.67 11.20
N ALA A 533 -2.32 -32.27 10.68
CA ALA A 533 -2.15 -33.72 10.62
C ALA A 533 -0.67 -34.08 10.80
N GLY A 534 -0.39 -35.07 11.65
CA GLY A 534 0.96 -35.44 12.07
C GLY A 534 1.58 -34.47 13.08
N SER A 535 2.82 -34.72 13.50
CA SER A 535 3.58 -33.82 14.38
C SER A 535 4.49 -32.87 13.60
N LEU A 536 5.03 -31.84 14.26
CA LEU A 536 6.01 -30.92 13.67
C LEU A 536 7.29 -31.68 13.25
N GLU A 537 7.78 -32.58 14.10
CA GLU A 537 8.98 -33.39 13.82
C GLU A 537 8.78 -34.30 12.61
N GLN A 538 7.57 -34.87 12.48
CA GLN A 538 7.22 -35.66 11.30
C GLN A 538 7.21 -34.78 10.04
N TRP A 539 6.63 -33.58 10.10
CA TRP A 539 6.69 -32.65 8.97
C TRP A 539 8.13 -32.28 8.60
N GLN A 540 8.99 -32.02 9.58
CA GLN A 540 10.41 -31.71 9.38
C GLN A 540 11.16 -32.86 8.70
N GLN A 541 11.00 -34.09 9.20
CA GLN A 541 11.70 -35.26 8.66
C GLN A 541 11.19 -35.65 7.26
N GLN A 542 9.88 -35.51 7.03
CA GLN A 542 9.24 -36.01 5.81
C GLN A 542 9.20 -34.96 4.69
N ILE A 543 9.08 -33.68 5.02
CA ILE A 543 8.92 -32.60 4.03
C ILE A 543 10.06 -31.58 4.16
N GLY A 544 10.29 -31.06 5.38
CA GLY A 544 11.32 -30.05 5.64
C GLY A 544 12.72 -30.46 5.15
N ALA A 545 13.13 -31.70 5.44
CA ALA A 545 14.43 -32.25 5.05
C ALA A 545 14.64 -32.30 3.54
N LEU A 546 13.57 -32.47 2.74
CA LEU A 546 13.64 -32.50 1.28
C LEU A 546 13.80 -31.10 0.66
N CYS A 547 13.55 -30.04 1.43
CA CYS A 547 13.79 -28.67 0.99
C CYS A 547 15.29 -28.31 1.02
N VAL A 548 16.09 -28.99 1.84
CA VAL A 548 17.53 -28.74 1.94
C VAL A 548 18.20 -29.13 0.63
N GLY A 549 18.86 -28.16 0.00
CA GLY A 549 19.47 -28.30 -1.33
C GLY A 549 18.52 -28.01 -2.49
N ASN A 550 17.20 -28.07 -2.31
CA ASN A 550 16.19 -27.71 -3.33
C ASN A 550 15.74 -26.26 -3.15
N HIS A 551 16.36 -25.34 -3.88
CA HIS A 551 16.23 -23.91 -3.65
C HIS A 551 14.82 -23.39 -3.91
N ARG A 552 14.15 -23.84 -4.99
CA ARG A 552 12.78 -23.42 -5.28
C ARG A 552 11.77 -23.98 -4.27
N LEU A 553 12.02 -25.18 -3.75
CA LEU A 553 11.18 -25.81 -2.74
C LEU A 553 11.30 -25.10 -1.39
N ALA A 554 12.53 -24.86 -0.91
CA ALA A 554 12.78 -24.06 0.29
C ALA A 554 12.23 -22.63 0.15
N PHE A 555 12.33 -22.04 -1.04
CA PHE A 555 11.82 -20.70 -1.30
C PHE A 555 10.29 -20.61 -1.13
N VAL A 556 9.51 -21.50 -1.76
CA VAL A 556 8.04 -21.43 -1.64
C VAL A 556 7.54 -21.71 -0.22
N VAL A 557 8.22 -22.59 0.53
CA VAL A 557 7.95 -22.79 1.97
C VAL A 557 8.28 -21.52 2.76
N SER A 558 9.38 -20.85 2.45
CA SER A 558 9.74 -19.58 3.09
C SER A 558 8.72 -18.47 2.79
N VAL A 559 8.14 -18.44 1.59
CA VAL A 559 7.03 -17.53 1.23
C VAL A 559 5.79 -17.81 2.09
N ALA A 560 5.51 -19.06 2.45
CA ALA A 560 4.38 -19.42 3.32
C ALA A 560 4.50 -18.77 4.71
N PHE A 561 5.70 -18.75 5.28
CA PHE A 561 5.99 -18.11 6.58
C PHE A 561 6.06 -16.58 6.49
N ALA A 562 6.26 -16.02 5.30
CA ALA A 562 6.39 -14.58 5.11
C ALA A 562 5.06 -13.82 5.19
N GLY A 563 3.92 -14.48 4.94
CA GLY A 563 2.58 -13.87 5.05
C GLY A 563 2.33 -13.21 6.41
N PRO A 564 2.50 -13.92 7.55
CA PRO A 564 2.32 -13.37 8.88
C PRO A 564 3.27 -12.21 9.21
N LEU A 565 4.40 -12.08 8.53
CA LEU A 565 5.39 -11.03 8.79
C LEU A 565 5.07 -9.70 8.07
N LEU A 566 4.12 -9.70 7.11
CA LEU A 566 3.73 -8.49 6.39
C LEU A 566 3.25 -7.39 7.33
N ASN A 567 2.47 -7.76 8.36
CA ASN A 567 1.96 -6.81 9.36
C ASN A 567 3.07 -6.14 10.15
N LEU A 568 4.06 -6.93 10.58
CA LEU A 568 5.16 -6.46 11.43
C LEU A 568 6.01 -5.40 10.73
N LEU A 569 6.09 -5.48 9.40
CA LEU A 569 6.85 -4.54 8.59
C LEU A 569 5.99 -3.44 7.95
N GLY A 570 4.66 -3.52 8.05
CA GLY A 570 3.76 -2.62 7.32
C GLY A 570 3.85 -2.79 5.79
N HIS A 571 4.22 -3.98 5.31
CA HIS A 571 4.35 -4.27 3.89
C HIS A 571 3.00 -4.55 3.22
N GLU A 572 2.90 -4.21 1.93
CA GLU A 572 1.73 -4.48 1.10
C GLU A 572 1.65 -5.96 0.66
N SER A 573 0.47 -6.36 0.17
CA SER A 573 0.28 -7.66 -0.47
C SER A 573 1.16 -7.85 -1.71
N GLY A 574 1.32 -9.10 -2.13
CA GLY A 574 1.96 -9.42 -3.41
C GLY A 574 2.15 -10.90 -3.58
N GLY A 575 2.81 -11.31 -4.65
CA GLY A 575 2.98 -12.72 -4.92
C GLY A 575 4.15 -13.07 -5.81
N PHE A 576 4.35 -14.37 -5.94
CA PHE A 576 5.31 -14.99 -6.85
C PHE A 576 4.58 -15.92 -7.80
N HIS A 577 4.99 -15.89 -9.06
CA HIS A 577 4.43 -16.71 -10.12
C HIS A 577 5.50 -17.61 -10.71
N LEU A 578 5.37 -18.91 -10.52
CA LEU A 578 6.26 -19.94 -11.03
C LEU A 578 5.82 -20.30 -12.46
N TYR A 579 6.62 -19.93 -13.45
CA TYR A 579 6.28 -20.16 -14.86
C TYR A 579 7.31 -21.05 -15.57
N GLY A 580 6.86 -21.77 -16.59
CA GLY A 580 7.69 -22.64 -17.42
C GLY A 580 6.94 -23.89 -17.85
N ASP A 581 7.64 -24.80 -18.51
CA ASP A 581 7.03 -25.98 -19.13
C ASP A 581 6.17 -26.82 -18.18
N SER A 582 5.15 -27.45 -18.75
CA SER A 582 4.28 -28.37 -18.03
C SER A 582 5.08 -29.53 -17.43
N SER A 583 4.52 -30.17 -16.40
CA SER A 583 5.12 -31.33 -15.72
C SER A 583 6.46 -31.07 -14.99
N GLY A 584 6.90 -29.82 -14.82
CA GLY A 584 8.14 -29.48 -14.09
C GLY A 584 8.10 -29.60 -12.55
N GLY A 585 6.96 -29.95 -11.95
CA GLY A 585 6.79 -30.03 -10.48
C GLY A 585 6.17 -28.80 -9.80
N LYS A 586 5.62 -27.86 -10.59
CA LYS A 586 4.98 -26.60 -10.13
C LYS A 586 3.90 -26.80 -9.08
N THR A 587 2.89 -27.63 -9.37
CA THR A 587 1.81 -27.94 -8.42
C THR A 587 2.32 -28.62 -7.16
N THR A 588 3.36 -29.48 -7.26
CA THR A 588 3.99 -30.11 -6.09
C THR A 588 4.60 -29.06 -5.16
N HIS A 589 5.30 -28.06 -5.70
CA HIS A 589 5.85 -26.96 -4.92
C HIS A 589 4.77 -26.15 -4.21
N LEU A 590 3.64 -25.88 -4.90
CA LEU A 590 2.49 -25.24 -4.29
C LEU A 590 1.90 -26.06 -3.14
N GLN A 591 1.77 -27.37 -3.30
CA GLN A 591 1.27 -28.25 -2.24
C GLN A 591 2.21 -28.30 -1.03
N VAL A 592 3.53 -28.31 -1.26
CA VAL A 592 4.52 -28.28 -0.17
C VAL A 592 4.47 -26.94 0.58
N ALA A 593 4.33 -25.81 -0.12
CA ALA A 593 4.10 -24.51 0.55
C ALA A 593 2.78 -24.49 1.33
N ALA A 594 1.70 -25.02 0.74
CA ALA A 594 0.40 -25.14 1.39
C ALA A 594 0.44 -26.01 2.66
N SER A 595 1.32 -27.03 2.70
CA SER A 595 1.49 -27.93 3.85
C SER A 595 1.87 -27.21 5.15
N VAL A 596 2.40 -25.99 5.08
CA VAL A 596 2.64 -25.14 6.26
C VAL A 596 1.31 -24.80 6.95
N TYR A 597 0.25 -24.54 6.18
CA TYR A 597 -1.08 -24.13 6.68
C TYR A 597 -2.06 -25.30 6.78
N GLY A 598 -1.98 -26.30 5.90
CA GLY A 598 -2.88 -27.45 5.93
C GLY A 598 -2.72 -28.38 4.73
N GLY A 599 -3.67 -29.28 4.51
CA GLY A 599 -3.55 -30.31 3.47
C GLY A 599 -3.66 -29.79 2.02
N PRO A 600 -3.59 -30.68 1.01
CA PRO A 600 -3.59 -30.32 -0.42
C PRO A 600 -4.77 -29.45 -0.88
N ARG A 601 -5.91 -29.50 -0.17
CA ARG A 601 -7.12 -28.73 -0.48
C ARG A 601 -6.97 -27.21 -0.30
N LEU A 602 -5.88 -26.74 0.31
CA LEU A 602 -5.55 -25.31 0.33
C LEU A 602 -5.14 -24.76 -1.03
N VAL A 603 -4.64 -25.61 -1.94
CA VAL A 603 -4.33 -25.22 -3.31
C VAL A 603 -5.63 -25.04 -4.08
N ARG A 604 -5.86 -23.84 -4.63
CA ARG A 604 -7.07 -23.49 -5.39
C ARG A 604 -6.74 -23.22 -6.84
N SER A 605 -7.69 -23.43 -7.74
CA SER A 605 -7.55 -23.00 -9.13
C SER A 605 -7.75 -21.48 -9.25
N TRP A 606 -7.08 -20.87 -10.22
CA TRP A 606 -7.38 -19.49 -10.66
C TRP A 606 -8.79 -19.28 -11.22
N ARG A 607 -9.54 -20.36 -11.50
CA ARG A 607 -10.93 -20.29 -11.97
C ARG A 607 -11.87 -19.79 -10.87
N SER A 608 -12.00 -18.47 -10.76
CA SER A 608 -12.86 -17.81 -9.78
C SER A 608 -13.45 -16.51 -10.33
N THR A 609 -14.52 -16.01 -9.73
CA THR A 609 -15.05 -14.66 -10.02
C THR A 609 -14.33 -13.64 -9.13
N ASP A 610 -14.28 -12.37 -9.54
CA ASP A 610 -13.69 -11.29 -8.74
C ASP A 610 -14.21 -11.28 -7.29
N ASN A 611 -15.54 -11.30 -7.11
CA ASN A 611 -16.15 -11.25 -5.77
C ASN A 611 -15.77 -12.48 -4.92
N ALA A 612 -15.73 -13.67 -5.53
CA ALA A 612 -15.32 -14.88 -4.81
C ALA A 612 -13.84 -14.80 -4.41
N LEU A 613 -12.99 -14.27 -5.29
CA LEU A 613 -11.57 -14.10 -4.99
C LEU A 613 -11.31 -13.02 -3.92
N GLU A 614 -12.10 -11.93 -3.88
CA GLU A 614 -12.05 -10.94 -2.81
C GLU A 614 -12.35 -11.57 -1.45
N SER A 615 -13.43 -12.35 -1.34
CA SER A 615 -13.78 -13.02 -0.08
C SER A 615 -12.77 -14.11 0.30
N ILE A 616 -12.19 -14.82 -0.67
CA ILE A 616 -11.09 -15.78 -0.44
C ILE A 616 -9.85 -15.02 0.07
N ALA A 617 -9.46 -13.92 -0.56
CA ALA A 617 -8.29 -13.14 -0.15
C ALA A 617 -8.45 -12.59 1.29
N ALA A 618 -9.63 -12.09 1.64
CA ALA A 618 -9.95 -11.68 3.02
C ALA A 618 -9.77 -12.83 4.03
N ALA A 619 -10.19 -14.06 3.68
CA ALA A 619 -10.02 -15.24 4.50
C ALA A 619 -8.57 -15.77 4.54
N HIS A 620 -7.68 -15.31 3.66
CA HIS A 620 -6.24 -15.62 3.67
C HIS A 620 -5.38 -14.43 4.15
N SER A 621 -6.00 -13.45 4.81
CA SER A 621 -5.30 -12.28 5.35
C SER A 621 -4.22 -12.66 6.35
N ASP A 622 -3.11 -11.94 6.26
CA ASP A 622 -1.82 -12.16 6.91
C ASP A 622 -1.27 -13.59 6.74
N GLY A 623 -1.68 -14.27 5.67
CA GLY A 623 -1.29 -15.63 5.38
C GLY A 623 -0.85 -15.85 3.93
N LEU A 624 -0.90 -17.12 3.53
CA LEU A 624 -0.58 -17.58 2.18
C LEU A 624 -1.85 -17.91 1.40
N LEU A 625 -2.00 -17.36 0.19
CA LEU A 625 -2.99 -17.78 -0.80
C LEU A 625 -2.31 -18.55 -1.94
N VAL A 626 -2.78 -19.75 -2.26
CA VAL A 626 -2.13 -20.62 -3.27
C VAL A 626 -3.07 -20.83 -4.46
N LEU A 627 -2.66 -20.35 -5.65
CA LEU A 627 -3.47 -20.33 -6.87
C LEU A 627 -2.77 -21.07 -8.02
N ASP A 628 -3.21 -22.29 -8.30
CA ASP A 628 -2.67 -23.14 -9.37
C ASP A 628 -3.32 -22.84 -10.73
N GLU A 629 -2.49 -22.92 -11.77
CA GLU A 629 -2.83 -22.78 -13.18
C GLU A 629 -3.48 -21.45 -13.57
N ILE A 630 -2.67 -20.39 -13.69
CA ILE A 630 -3.12 -19.05 -14.10
C ILE A 630 -3.85 -19.05 -15.45
N GLY A 631 -3.54 -20.03 -16.32
CA GLY A 631 -4.20 -20.25 -17.61
C GLY A 631 -5.72 -20.45 -17.52
N MET A 632 -6.23 -20.81 -16.34
CA MET A 632 -7.66 -20.97 -16.09
C MET A 632 -8.40 -19.64 -15.83
N CYS A 633 -7.68 -18.53 -15.67
CA CYS A 633 -8.24 -17.20 -15.54
C CYS A 633 -8.44 -16.56 -16.93
N ASP A 634 -9.49 -15.74 -17.09
CA ASP A 634 -9.69 -15.01 -18.34
C ASP A 634 -8.56 -13.99 -18.56
N PRO A 635 -7.81 -14.07 -19.68
CA PRO A 635 -6.74 -13.13 -20.01
C PRO A 635 -7.14 -11.64 -19.98
N ARG A 636 -8.44 -11.35 -20.15
CA ARG A 636 -8.96 -9.98 -20.14
C ARG A 636 -9.04 -9.39 -18.73
N ILE A 637 -9.20 -10.21 -17.69
CA ILE A 637 -9.38 -9.71 -16.31
C ILE A 637 -8.15 -9.97 -15.43
N ILE A 638 -7.29 -10.93 -15.79
CA ILE A 638 -6.16 -11.38 -14.94
C ILE A 638 -5.27 -10.24 -14.44
N GLY A 639 -4.98 -9.24 -15.28
CA GLY A 639 -4.15 -8.10 -14.88
C GLY A 639 -4.80 -7.26 -13.77
N GLU A 640 -6.12 -7.06 -13.83
CA GLU A 640 -6.89 -6.36 -12.79
C GLU A 640 -7.00 -7.20 -11.52
N THR A 641 -7.16 -8.53 -11.67
CA THR A 641 -7.20 -9.49 -10.56
C THR A 641 -5.88 -9.49 -9.78
N VAL A 642 -4.74 -9.57 -10.47
CA VAL A 642 -3.40 -9.48 -9.85
C VAL A 642 -3.20 -8.12 -9.18
N TYR A 643 -3.70 -7.04 -9.80
CA TYR A 643 -3.62 -5.70 -9.23
C TYR A 643 -4.44 -5.59 -7.93
N MET A 644 -5.65 -6.14 -7.92
CA MET A 644 -6.53 -6.20 -6.75
C MET A 644 -5.91 -7.04 -5.61
N LEU A 645 -5.42 -8.24 -5.91
CA LEU A 645 -4.72 -9.09 -4.94
C LEU A 645 -3.51 -8.36 -4.32
N GLY A 646 -2.69 -7.73 -5.15
CA GLY A 646 -1.49 -7.00 -4.70
C GLY A 646 -1.79 -5.71 -3.94
N ASN A 647 -2.95 -5.06 -4.16
CA ASN A 647 -3.34 -3.86 -3.40
C ASN A 647 -3.96 -4.18 -2.04
N GLY A 648 -4.51 -5.37 -1.85
CA GLY A 648 -5.13 -5.72 -0.57
C GLY A 648 -6.55 -5.20 -0.38
N THR A 649 -7.26 -4.77 -1.44
CA THR A 649 -8.58 -4.13 -1.31
C THR A 649 -9.54 -4.58 -2.40
N GLY A 650 -10.76 -4.94 -2.01
CA GLY A 650 -11.87 -5.28 -2.89
C GLY A 650 -12.54 -4.07 -3.55
N LYS A 651 -13.51 -4.32 -4.42
CA LYS A 651 -14.25 -3.26 -5.12
C LYS A 651 -15.32 -2.65 -4.20
N ALA A 652 -15.33 -1.32 -4.07
CA ALA A 652 -16.42 -0.60 -3.41
C ALA A 652 -17.73 -0.76 -4.20
N ARG A 653 -18.81 -1.10 -3.48
CA ARG A 653 -20.16 -1.24 -4.06
C ARG A 653 -21.08 -0.21 -3.41
N ALA A 654 -21.89 0.49 -4.19
CA ALA A 654 -23.03 1.25 -3.68
C ALA A 654 -24.25 0.32 -3.59
N ASN A 655 -25.13 0.54 -2.62
CA ASN A 655 -26.42 -0.14 -2.59
C ASN A 655 -27.43 0.55 -3.52
N ASP A 656 -28.60 -0.07 -3.72
CA ASP A 656 -29.69 0.43 -4.58
C ASP A 656 -30.22 1.83 -4.21
N ARG A 657 -29.81 2.36 -3.05
CA ARG A 657 -30.15 3.71 -2.55
C ARG A 657 -28.99 4.72 -2.69
N GLY A 658 -27.89 4.36 -3.34
CA GLY A 658 -26.74 5.24 -3.56
C GLY A 658 -25.90 5.51 -2.30
N GLN A 659 -26.12 4.76 -1.22
CA GLN A 659 -25.27 4.78 -0.03
C GLN A 659 -24.13 3.76 -0.21
N ALA A 660 -23.02 3.95 0.52
CA ALA A 660 -21.97 2.93 0.60
C ALA A 660 -22.62 1.59 0.99
N GLY A 661 -22.41 0.57 0.16
CA GLY A 661 -22.95 -0.79 0.36
C GLY A 661 -22.23 -1.52 1.49
N ARG A 662 -22.11 -2.86 1.37
CA ARG A 662 -21.28 -3.67 2.27
C ARG A 662 -19.87 -3.08 2.38
N GLN A 663 -19.26 -3.19 3.56
CA GLN A 663 -17.89 -2.75 3.83
C GLN A 663 -16.92 -3.36 2.80
N VAL A 664 -16.01 -2.53 2.28
CA VAL A 664 -14.98 -2.99 1.33
C VAL A 664 -14.11 -4.01 2.04
N GLN A 665 -13.89 -5.16 1.39
CA GLN A 665 -12.99 -6.18 1.93
C GLN A 665 -11.55 -5.70 1.82
N GLU A 666 -10.79 -5.92 2.88
CA GLU A 666 -9.38 -5.57 2.96
C GLU A 666 -8.60 -6.81 3.39
N TRP A 667 -7.41 -6.99 2.83
CA TRP A 667 -6.50 -8.07 3.15
C TRP A 667 -5.05 -7.66 2.95
N ARG A 668 -4.17 -8.40 3.59
CA ARG A 668 -2.72 -8.30 3.41
C ARG A 668 -2.18 -9.71 3.31
N LEU A 669 -1.73 -10.16 2.14
CA LEU A 669 -1.32 -11.56 1.97
C LEU A 669 -0.16 -11.71 1.00
N LEU A 670 0.53 -12.84 1.11
CA LEU A 670 1.37 -13.33 0.02
C LEU A 670 0.60 -14.39 -0.76
N PHE A 671 0.72 -14.35 -2.09
CA PHE A 671 0.17 -15.41 -2.93
C PHE A 671 1.23 -16.10 -3.79
N LEU A 672 1.08 -17.41 -3.94
CA LEU A 672 1.85 -18.20 -4.89
C LEU A 672 0.97 -18.59 -6.06
N SER A 673 1.53 -18.50 -7.26
CA SER A 673 0.86 -18.85 -8.49
C SER A 673 1.75 -19.70 -9.39
N THR A 674 1.14 -20.51 -10.26
CA THR A 674 1.82 -21.29 -11.29
C THR A 674 1.20 -21.06 -12.67
N GLY A 675 1.94 -21.35 -13.71
CA GLY A 675 1.45 -21.37 -15.09
C GLY A 675 2.53 -21.76 -16.09
N GLU A 676 2.16 -21.82 -17.37
CA GLU A 676 3.13 -22.03 -18.46
C GLU A 676 3.75 -20.71 -18.94
N LYS A 677 2.97 -19.62 -18.89
CA LYS A 677 3.34 -18.29 -19.39
C LYS A 677 3.49 -17.29 -18.25
N THR A 678 4.35 -16.29 -18.42
CA THR A 678 4.38 -15.11 -17.56
C THR A 678 3.08 -14.30 -17.65
N LEU A 679 2.82 -13.42 -16.68
CA LEU A 679 1.67 -12.51 -16.71
C LEU A 679 1.63 -11.65 -17.98
N ALA A 680 2.79 -11.16 -18.42
CA ALA A 680 2.90 -10.34 -19.63
C ALA A 680 2.43 -11.12 -20.87
N GLN A 681 2.91 -12.36 -21.02
CA GLN A 681 2.54 -13.24 -22.12
C GLN A 681 1.05 -13.61 -22.07
N HIS A 682 0.52 -13.89 -20.87
CA HIS A 682 -0.89 -14.22 -20.71
C HIS A 682 -1.81 -13.04 -21.03
N MET A 683 -1.45 -11.81 -20.65
CA MET A 683 -2.21 -10.61 -21.02
C MET A 683 -2.12 -10.29 -22.52
N ALA A 684 -0.98 -10.60 -23.15
CA ALA A 684 -0.78 -10.41 -24.58
C ALA A 684 -1.72 -11.27 -25.42
N ASP A 685 -2.12 -12.46 -24.95
CA ASP A 685 -3.12 -13.32 -25.61
C ASP A 685 -4.49 -12.61 -25.80
N ALA A 686 -4.79 -11.59 -24.99
CA ALA A 686 -5.97 -10.72 -25.12
C ALA A 686 -5.67 -9.31 -25.64
N ASN A 687 -4.50 -9.11 -26.28
CA ASN A 687 -4.04 -7.80 -26.78
C ASN A 687 -4.01 -6.70 -25.69
N LYS A 688 -3.73 -7.08 -24.42
CA LYS A 688 -3.54 -6.14 -23.32
C LYS A 688 -2.05 -5.99 -22.99
N GLU A 689 -1.63 -4.76 -22.73
CA GLU A 689 -0.27 -4.47 -22.29
C GLU A 689 -0.12 -4.58 -20.76
N LEU A 690 0.99 -5.15 -20.31
CA LEU A 690 1.35 -5.19 -18.90
C LEU A 690 1.81 -3.80 -18.44
N LYS A 691 1.19 -3.29 -17.38
CA LYS A 691 1.64 -2.05 -16.73
C LYS A 691 2.75 -2.37 -15.73
N ALA A 692 3.78 -1.53 -15.66
CA ALA A 692 4.89 -1.66 -14.71
C ALA A 692 4.47 -1.88 -13.24
N GLY A 693 3.33 -1.33 -12.83
CA GLY A 693 2.79 -1.54 -11.48
C GLY A 693 2.26 -2.96 -11.22
N MET A 694 1.81 -3.68 -12.25
CA MET A 694 1.32 -5.06 -12.13
C MET A 694 2.47 -6.05 -11.96
N GLU A 695 3.58 -5.82 -12.68
CA GLU A 695 4.77 -6.66 -12.65
C GLU A 695 5.39 -6.76 -11.24
N VAL A 696 5.47 -5.64 -10.52
CA VAL A 696 6.03 -5.62 -9.16
C VAL A 696 5.08 -6.19 -8.10
N ARG A 697 3.81 -6.48 -8.44
CA ARG A 697 2.83 -7.12 -7.53
C ARG A 697 2.86 -8.64 -7.64
N MET A 698 3.28 -9.19 -8.78
CA MET A 698 3.44 -10.63 -9.00
C MET A 698 4.76 -10.92 -9.72
N LEU A 699 5.79 -11.32 -8.96
CA LEU A 699 7.13 -11.53 -9.47
C LEU A 699 7.22 -12.89 -10.17
N ALA A 700 7.54 -12.90 -11.46
CA ALA A 700 7.61 -14.11 -12.28
C ALA A 700 8.96 -14.83 -12.10
N VAL A 701 8.97 -15.95 -11.37
CA VAL A 701 10.18 -16.76 -11.12
C VAL A 701 10.18 -17.95 -12.08
N PRO A 702 11.25 -18.18 -12.87
CA PRO A 702 11.36 -19.38 -13.71
C PRO A 702 11.25 -20.65 -12.88
N ALA A 703 10.42 -21.60 -13.33
CA ALA A 703 10.24 -22.87 -12.64
C ALA A 703 11.49 -23.75 -12.77
N ASP A 704 12.14 -23.82 -13.93
CA ASP A 704 13.30 -24.70 -14.12
C ASP A 704 14.50 -24.29 -13.26
N ALA A 705 15.04 -25.24 -12.49
CA ALA A 705 16.27 -25.09 -11.72
C ALA A 705 17.56 -25.15 -12.57
N SER A 706 17.42 -25.41 -13.87
CA SER A 706 18.51 -25.51 -14.84
C SER A 706 19.53 -26.61 -14.46
N LYS A 707 19.02 -27.68 -13.84
CA LYS A 707 19.76 -28.89 -13.47
C LYS A 707 19.31 -30.14 -14.23
N GLY A 708 18.36 -30.00 -15.15
CA GLY A 708 17.77 -31.14 -15.87
C GLY A 708 16.78 -31.97 -15.05
N LEU A 709 16.36 -31.47 -13.87
CA LEU A 709 15.47 -32.15 -12.92
C LEU A 709 14.16 -31.37 -12.70
N GLY A 710 13.78 -30.52 -13.66
CA GLY A 710 12.64 -29.61 -13.52
C GLY A 710 12.87 -28.57 -12.44
N MET A 711 11.91 -28.42 -11.52
CA MET A 711 12.02 -27.46 -10.41
C MET A 711 12.99 -27.89 -9.29
N PHE A 712 13.45 -29.15 -9.30
CA PHE A 712 14.35 -29.66 -8.28
C PHE A 712 15.82 -29.40 -8.63
N ASP A 713 16.62 -29.12 -7.61
CA ASP A 713 18.07 -28.99 -7.73
C ASP A 713 18.75 -30.35 -7.45
N VAL A 714 18.17 -31.14 -6.53
CA VAL A 714 18.70 -32.43 -6.07
C VAL A 714 17.55 -33.43 -5.80
N LEU A 715 17.84 -34.72 -5.97
CA LEU A 715 16.84 -35.78 -5.83
C LEU A 715 16.71 -36.36 -4.42
N ASN A 716 17.58 -36.01 -3.47
CA ASN A 716 17.55 -36.51 -2.08
C ASN A 716 17.38 -38.04 -1.93
N GLY A 717 17.99 -38.82 -2.83
CA GLY A 717 17.94 -40.28 -2.80
C GLY A 717 16.77 -40.93 -3.54
N PHE A 718 15.91 -40.15 -4.20
CA PHE A 718 14.88 -40.68 -5.11
C PHE A 718 15.46 -40.98 -6.50
N GLU A 719 14.81 -41.91 -7.22
CA GLU A 719 15.27 -42.37 -8.55
C GLU A 719 15.25 -41.25 -9.60
N ASP A 720 14.19 -40.44 -9.60
CA ASP A 720 14.01 -39.31 -10.51
C ASP A 720 13.13 -38.20 -9.88
N ALA A 721 12.96 -37.10 -10.63
CA ALA A 721 12.16 -35.95 -10.21
C ALA A 721 10.66 -36.28 -10.05
N ALA A 722 10.14 -37.24 -10.81
CA ALA A 722 8.74 -37.66 -10.72
C ALA A 722 8.49 -38.42 -9.42
N ALA A 723 9.37 -39.35 -9.07
CA ALA A 723 9.35 -40.12 -7.82
C ALA A 723 9.44 -39.18 -6.59
N LEU A 724 10.36 -38.20 -6.61
CA LEU A 724 10.44 -37.19 -5.55
C LEU A 724 9.15 -36.36 -5.47
N SER A 725 8.61 -35.93 -6.61
CA SER A 725 7.36 -35.17 -6.66
C SER A 725 6.18 -35.95 -6.07
N ASP A 726 5.99 -37.20 -6.47
CA ASP A 726 4.88 -38.03 -5.99
C ASP A 726 5.03 -38.41 -4.51
N ALA A 727 6.26 -38.63 -4.06
CA ALA A 727 6.56 -38.80 -2.64
C ALA A 727 6.19 -37.55 -1.83
N LEU A 728 6.52 -36.34 -2.31
CA LEU A 728 6.13 -35.09 -1.65
C LEU A 728 4.62 -34.94 -1.57
N LYS A 729 3.88 -35.17 -2.66
CA LYS A 729 2.40 -35.13 -2.66
C LYS A 729 1.80 -36.09 -1.64
N ALA A 730 2.30 -37.34 -1.61
CA ALA A 730 1.84 -38.35 -0.67
C ALA A 730 2.14 -37.99 0.80
N ARG A 731 3.28 -37.34 1.06
CA ARG A 731 3.66 -36.86 2.40
C ARG A 731 2.85 -35.65 2.84
N VAL A 732 2.61 -34.67 1.95
CA VAL A 732 1.76 -33.50 2.21
C VAL A 732 0.32 -33.90 2.53
N ALA A 733 -0.17 -35.04 2.04
CA ALA A 733 -1.49 -35.55 2.42
C ALA A 733 -1.56 -36.09 3.86
N LYS A 734 -0.42 -36.34 4.52
CA LYS A 734 -0.31 -36.94 5.86
C LYS A 734 0.25 -36.00 6.92
N TYR A 735 1.15 -35.09 6.53
CA TYR A 735 1.87 -34.21 7.43
C TYR A 735 1.70 -32.76 7.00
N TYR A 736 0.91 -31.98 7.74
CA TYR A 736 0.59 -30.59 7.39
C TYR A 736 0.04 -29.78 8.57
N GLY A 737 0.04 -28.45 8.44
CA GLY A 737 -0.59 -27.48 9.35
C GLY A 737 0.22 -27.16 10.61
N THR A 738 0.90 -28.15 11.18
CA THR A 738 1.71 -28.00 12.39
C THR A 738 2.82 -26.93 12.30
N PRO A 739 3.49 -26.68 11.15
CA PRO A 739 4.53 -25.66 11.08
C PRO A 739 4.01 -24.24 11.27
N LEU A 740 2.83 -23.90 10.73
CA LEU A 740 2.23 -22.58 10.91
C LEU A 740 1.91 -22.32 12.38
N THR A 741 1.24 -23.25 13.04
CA THR A 741 0.83 -23.08 14.43
C THR A 741 2.05 -22.90 15.35
N ALA A 742 3.09 -23.73 15.17
CA ALA A 742 4.35 -23.58 15.91
C ALA A 742 5.01 -22.21 15.67
N PHE A 743 5.07 -21.77 14.40
CA PHE A 743 5.61 -20.47 14.03
C PHE A 743 4.83 -19.31 14.66
N LEU A 744 3.49 -19.33 14.60
CA LEU A 744 2.64 -18.28 15.16
C LEU A 744 2.71 -18.22 16.69
N HIS A 745 2.81 -19.36 17.39
CA HIS A 745 2.99 -19.37 18.84
C HIS A 745 4.31 -18.72 19.25
N ALA A 746 5.41 -18.99 18.53
CA ALA A 746 6.69 -18.34 18.78
C ALA A 746 6.65 -16.84 18.45
N LEU A 747 5.98 -16.47 17.35
CA LEU A 747 5.83 -15.08 16.92
C LEU A 747 4.97 -14.24 17.88
N CYS A 748 3.94 -14.85 18.49
CA CYS A 748 3.03 -14.22 19.45
C CYS A 748 3.49 -14.35 20.91
N ALA A 749 4.75 -14.76 21.16
CA ALA A 749 5.28 -14.80 22.51
C ALA A 749 5.18 -13.41 23.18
N PRO A 750 4.69 -13.32 24.43
CA PRO A 750 4.45 -12.03 25.09
C PRO A 750 5.70 -11.14 25.11
N GLY A 751 5.59 -9.92 24.57
CA GLY A 751 6.68 -8.94 24.55
C GLY A 751 7.71 -9.10 23.41
N GLU A 752 7.68 -10.19 22.64
CA GLU A 752 8.71 -10.45 21.62
C GLU A 752 8.37 -9.90 20.23
N MET A 753 7.10 -9.60 19.94
CA MET A 753 6.65 -9.19 18.59
C MET A 753 7.44 -7.98 18.04
N LEU A 754 7.81 -7.04 18.91
CA LEU A 754 8.62 -5.89 18.52
C LEU A 754 10.06 -6.27 18.21
N ARG A 755 10.65 -7.18 18.99
CA ARG A 755 11.98 -7.71 18.72
C ARG A 755 12.02 -8.41 17.36
N TRP A 756 11.00 -9.21 17.05
CA TRP A 756 10.89 -9.89 15.76
C TRP A 756 10.76 -8.92 14.59
N SER A 757 10.00 -7.83 14.73
CA SER A 757 9.90 -6.83 13.65
C SER A 757 11.24 -6.18 13.32
N VAL A 758 12.06 -5.88 14.33
CA VAL A 758 13.42 -5.33 14.16
C VAL A 758 14.36 -6.35 13.50
N ILE A 759 14.36 -7.59 13.96
CA ILE A 759 15.20 -8.66 13.39
C ILE A 759 14.86 -8.88 11.92
N VAL A 760 13.57 -9.03 11.61
CA VAL A 760 13.13 -9.26 10.24
C VAL A 760 13.50 -8.07 9.34
N ARG A 761 13.25 -6.82 9.78
CA ARG A 761 13.61 -5.62 9.00
C ARG A 761 15.10 -5.60 8.66
N ARG A 762 15.95 -5.82 9.66
CA ARG A 762 17.41 -5.85 9.48
C ARG A 762 17.84 -6.94 8.50
N THR A 763 17.28 -8.14 8.61
CA THR A 763 17.60 -9.26 7.70
C THR A 763 17.19 -8.96 6.27
N VAL A 764 16.03 -8.33 6.07
CA VAL A 764 15.56 -7.89 4.74
C VAL A 764 16.50 -6.83 4.14
N GLU A 765 16.87 -5.82 4.90
CA GLU A 765 17.79 -4.75 4.45
C GLU A 765 19.18 -5.29 4.08
N GLN A 766 19.71 -6.20 4.90
CA GLN A 766 20.97 -6.88 4.63
C GLN A 766 20.88 -7.72 3.35
N PHE A 767 19.79 -8.47 3.16
CA PHE A 767 19.57 -9.24 1.94
C PHE A 767 19.56 -8.34 0.69
N ILE A 768 18.87 -7.20 0.74
CA ILE A 768 18.83 -6.25 -0.39
C ILE A 768 20.24 -5.75 -0.72
N THR A 769 20.99 -5.29 0.29
CA THR A 769 22.31 -4.69 0.11
C THR A 769 23.33 -5.69 -0.44
N GLN A 770 23.21 -6.96 -0.07
CA GLN A 770 24.10 -8.02 -0.56
C GLN A 770 23.79 -8.47 -1.99
N ASN A 771 22.55 -8.32 -2.46
CA ASN A 771 22.11 -8.90 -3.74
C ASN A 771 21.81 -7.87 -4.84
N LEU A 772 21.71 -6.58 -4.50
CA LEU A 772 21.49 -5.51 -5.47
C LEU A 772 22.63 -4.48 -5.48
N PRO A 773 23.03 -3.97 -6.65
CA PRO A 773 23.92 -2.82 -6.73
C PRO A 773 23.22 -1.55 -6.25
N ALA A 774 23.98 -0.57 -5.76
CA ALA A 774 23.46 0.73 -5.32
C ALA A 774 22.68 1.49 -6.43
N SER A 775 22.96 1.20 -7.70
CA SER A 775 22.30 1.77 -8.88
C SER A 775 21.04 1.02 -9.33
N ALA A 776 20.56 0.03 -8.56
CA ALA A 776 19.40 -0.77 -8.94
C ALA A 776 18.13 0.07 -9.07
N SER A 777 17.29 -0.26 -10.05
CA SER A 777 16.02 0.45 -10.28
C SER A 777 15.05 0.26 -9.11
N GLY A 778 14.12 1.21 -8.92
CA GLY A 778 13.11 1.10 -7.86
C GLY A 778 12.20 -0.14 -7.97
N GLN A 779 12.05 -0.70 -9.17
CA GLN A 779 11.38 -1.98 -9.38
C GLN A 779 12.22 -3.16 -8.87
N ALA A 780 13.54 -3.19 -9.14
CA ALA A 780 14.44 -4.21 -8.62
C ALA A 780 14.47 -4.18 -7.08
N GLN A 781 14.52 -2.98 -6.50
CA GLN A 781 14.46 -2.78 -5.05
C GLN A 781 13.18 -3.37 -4.43
N ARG A 782 12.01 -3.08 -5.03
CA ARG A 782 10.73 -3.67 -4.57
C ARG A 782 10.68 -5.19 -4.72
N ALA A 783 11.29 -5.74 -5.78
CA ALA A 783 11.38 -7.18 -5.95
C ALA A 783 12.26 -7.81 -4.86
N ALA A 784 13.48 -7.29 -4.68
CA ALA A 784 14.43 -7.78 -3.68
C ALA A 784 13.89 -7.65 -2.26
N LEU A 785 13.09 -6.62 -1.95
CA LEU A 785 12.37 -6.51 -0.68
C LEU A 785 11.48 -7.73 -0.42
N ARG A 786 10.73 -8.20 -1.43
CA ARG A 786 9.84 -9.36 -1.28
C ARG A 786 10.61 -10.67 -1.20
N PHE A 787 11.68 -10.84 -1.98
CA PHE A 787 12.58 -12.00 -1.84
C PHE A 787 13.28 -12.01 -0.48
N GLY A 788 13.74 -10.85 0.00
CA GLY A 788 14.35 -10.69 1.31
C GLY A 788 13.38 -10.98 2.45
N LEU A 789 12.10 -10.64 2.29
CA LEU A 789 11.05 -11.01 3.25
C LEU A 789 10.89 -12.53 3.31
N ALA A 790 10.87 -13.22 2.17
CA ALA A 790 10.84 -14.69 2.15
C ALA A 790 12.10 -15.27 2.83
N ALA A 791 13.29 -14.75 2.54
CA ALA A 791 14.52 -15.16 3.21
C ALA A 791 14.40 -15.00 4.74
N ALA A 792 14.05 -13.80 5.21
CA ALA A 792 13.94 -13.50 6.63
C ALA A 792 12.89 -14.38 7.33
N ALA A 793 11.77 -14.67 6.67
CA ALA A 793 10.74 -15.55 7.20
C ALA A 793 11.21 -16.99 7.37
N GLY A 794 11.89 -17.55 6.36
CA GLY A 794 12.43 -18.90 6.42
C GLY A 794 13.57 -19.03 7.45
N GLU A 795 14.44 -18.03 7.57
CA GLU A 795 15.48 -18.02 8.62
C GLU A 795 14.86 -17.89 10.02
N LEU A 796 13.84 -17.04 10.19
CA LEU A 796 13.14 -16.91 11.48
C LEU A 796 12.42 -18.21 11.86
N ALA A 797 11.75 -18.86 10.91
CA ALA A 797 11.14 -20.16 11.13
C ALA A 797 12.18 -21.23 11.49
N THR A 798 13.36 -21.17 10.89
CA THR A 798 14.49 -22.04 11.23
C THR A 798 14.99 -21.77 12.66
N ALA A 799 15.16 -20.51 13.04
CA ALA A 799 15.57 -20.11 14.39
C ALA A 799 14.55 -20.51 15.47
N PHE A 800 13.26 -20.55 15.12
CA PHE A 800 12.19 -21.07 16.00
C PHE A 800 12.14 -22.60 16.07
N GLY A 801 13.01 -23.31 15.34
CA GLY A 801 13.03 -24.76 15.29
C GLY A 801 11.84 -25.35 14.52
N VAL A 802 11.23 -24.59 13.60
CA VAL A 802 10.05 -25.01 12.82
C VAL A 802 10.44 -25.78 11.57
N THR A 803 11.44 -25.32 10.83
CA THR A 803 11.80 -25.90 9.51
C THR A 803 12.67 -27.15 9.61
N GLY A 804 13.51 -27.24 10.63
CA GLY A 804 14.59 -28.24 10.74
C GLY A 804 15.74 -28.02 9.76
N TRP A 805 15.87 -26.82 9.16
CA TRP A 805 16.92 -26.51 8.19
C TRP A 805 18.23 -26.05 8.85
N PRO A 806 19.37 -26.19 8.16
CA PRO A 806 20.58 -25.45 8.52
C PRO A 806 20.42 -23.94 8.27
N ASP A 807 21.07 -23.12 9.10
CA ASP A 807 21.15 -21.67 8.94
C ASP A 807 21.59 -21.27 7.52
N GLY A 808 20.94 -20.27 6.93
CA GLY A 808 21.27 -19.76 5.60
C GLY A 808 20.59 -20.52 4.45
N THR A 809 19.85 -21.59 4.72
CA THR A 809 19.09 -22.34 3.69
C THR A 809 18.05 -21.45 3.01
N ALA A 810 17.24 -20.71 3.77
CA ALA A 810 16.19 -19.84 3.24
C ALA A 810 16.78 -18.63 2.51
N THR A 811 17.84 -18.03 3.06
CA THR A 811 18.58 -16.92 2.46
C THR A 811 19.17 -17.32 1.11
N THR A 812 19.76 -18.52 1.03
CA THR A 812 20.32 -19.03 -0.23
C THR A 812 19.23 -19.31 -1.25
N ALA A 813 18.13 -19.95 -0.85
CA ALA A 813 16.98 -20.21 -1.70
C ALA A 813 16.41 -18.93 -2.31
N ALA A 814 16.12 -17.92 -1.48
CA ALA A 814 15.59 -16.63 -1.94
C ALA A 814 16.56 -15.88 -2.86
N ARG A 815 17.86 -15.93 -2.57
CA ARG A 815 18.92 -15.35 -3.42
C ARG A 815 18.98 -16.00 -4.80
N VAL A 816 18.94 -17.34 -4.87
CA VAL A 816 18.93 -18.07 -6.14
C VAL A 816 17.69 -17.68 -6.96
N CYS A 817 16.51 -17.63 -6.35
CA CYS A 817 15.28 -17.22 -7.04
C CYS A 817 15.30 -15.74 -7.46
N LEU A 818 15.86 -14.83 -6.64
CA LEU A 818 16.04 -13.42 -7.02
C LEU A 818 16.98 -13.28 -8.22
N HIS A 819 18.10 -14.00 -8.24
CA HIS A 819 19.04 -13.95 -9.37
C HIS A 819 18.42 -14.54 -10.65
N ALA A 820 17.64 -15.61 -10.55
CA ALA A 820 16.89 -16.14 -11.69
C ALA A 820 15.89 -15.10 -12.22
N TRP A 821 15.16 -14.42 -11.32
CA TRP A 821 14.26 -13.33 -11.70
C TRP A 821 14.99 -12.15 -12.35
N LEU A 822 16.15 -11.73 -11.80
CA LEU A 822 16.97 -10.65 -12.35
C LEU A 822 17.53 -11.01 -13.74
N ALA A 823 17.93 -12.25 -13.96
CA ALA A 823 18.46 -12.72 -15.22
C ALA A 823 17.42 -12.60 -16.34
N GLU A 824 16.19 -13.09 -16.10
CA GLU A 824 15.08 -12.99 -17.05
C GLU A 824 14.65 -11.54 -17.31
N ARG A 825 14.73 -10.71 -16.28
CA ARG A 825 14.44 -9.28 -16.41
C ARG A 825 15.50 -8.51 -17.21
N GLY A 826 16.68 -9.09 -17.46
CA GLY A 826 17.80 -8.39 -18.11
C GLY A 826 18.67 -7.56 -17.13
N GLY A 827 18.55 -7.82 -15.82
CA GLY A 827 19.41 -7.26 -14.78
C GLY A 827 18.69 -6.35 -13.76
N ALA A 828 19.50 -5.73 -12.89
CA ALA A 828 19.01 -4.83 -11.83
C ALA A 828 18.68 -3.40 -12.36
N GLY A 829 19.02 -3.11 -13.62
CA GLY A 829 18.80 -1.82 -14.28
C GLY A 829 17.32 -1.48 -14.54
N ASN A 830 17.08 -0.39 -15.27
CA ASN A 830 15.74 0.07 -15.61
C ASN A 830 15.31 -0.52 -16.97
N PHE A 831 14.33 -1.43 -16.97
CA PHE A 831 13.87 -2.18 -18.16
C PHE A 831 13.41 -1.29 -19.32
N GLU A 832 12.90 -0.08 -19.00
CA GLU A 832 12.55 0.91 -20.03
C GLU A 832 13.74 1.24 -20.93
N GLY A 833 14.96 1.33 -20.39
CA GLY A 833 16.13 1.76 -21.17
C GLY A 833 16.61 0.74 -22.19
N ASP A 834 16.58 -0.55 -21.86
CA ASP A 834 16.99 -1.62 -22.77
C ASP A 834 15.95 -1.85 -23.87
N ALA A 835 14.65 -1.74 -23.53
CA ALA A 835 13.57 -1.77 -24.51
C ALA A 835 13.67 -0.59 -25.51
N ILE A 836 14.06 0.60 -25.03
CA ILE A 836 14.33 1.78 -25.88
C ILE A 836 15.44 1.48 -26.89
N LEU A 837 16.56 0.89 -26.45
CA LEU A 837 17.67 0.53 -27.34
C LEU A 837 17.29 -0.55 -28.34
N ALA A 838 16.61 -1.61 -27.89
CA ALA A 838 16.18 -2.70 -28.75
C ALA A 838 15.22 -2.19 -29.84
N ARG A 839 14.30 -1.29 -29.48
CA ARG A 839 13.38 -0.65 -30.43
C ARG A 839 14.10 0.18 -31.47
N LEU A 840 15.06 1.02 -31.05
CA LEU A 840 15.85 1.84 -31.96
C LEU A 840 16.71 0.98 -32.90
N ARG A 841 17.37 -0.04 -32.36
CA ARG A 841 18.16 -1.02 -33.13
C ARG A 841 17.30 -1.69 -34.20
N GLN A 842 16.14 -2.23 -33.83
CA GLN A 842 15.23 -2.89 -34.76
C GLN A 842 14.81 -1.97 -35.92
N VAL A 843 14.56 -0.69 -35.64
CA VAL A 843 14.23 0.29 -36.69
C VAL A 843 15.41 0.53 -37.62
N ILE A 844 16.63 0.69 -37.07
CA ILE A 844 17.83 0.93 -37.88
C ILE A 844 18.20 -0.31 -38.71
N GLU A 845 18.15 -1.52 -38.14
CA GLU A 845 18.43 -2.76 -38.86
C GLU A 845 17.42 -3.01 -39.99
N ARG A 846 16.12 -2.76 -39.72
CA ARG A 846 15.06 -3.02 -40.70
C ARG A 846 14.94 -1.94 -41.76
N PHE A 847 15.17 -0.68 -41.41
CA PHE A 847 14.83 0.47 -42.25
C PHE A 847 16.00 1.41 -42.56
N GLY A 848 17.20 1.14 -42.01
CA GLY A 848 18.37 2.02 -42.10
C GLY A 848 18.86 2.31 -43.51
N GLU A 849 18.53 1.48 -44.49
CA GLU A 849 18.87 1.69 -45.90
C GLU A 849 17.68 2.20 -46.73
N SER A 850 16.46 1.79 -46.38
CA SER A 850 15.27 1.96 -47.22
C SER A 850 14.45 3.21 -46.87
N ARG A 851 14.45 3.65 -45.60
CA ARG A 851 13.64 4.79 -45.13
C ARG A 851 14.49 5.99 -44.69
N PHE A 852 15.80 5.96 -44.93
CA PHE A 852 16.70 7.10 -44.73
C PHE A 852 17.31 7.54 -46.06
N THR A 853 17.11 8.80 -46.43
CA THR A 853 17.70 9.34 -47.66
C THR A 853 19.21 9.49 -47.50
N ARG A 854 19.99 8.95 -48.45
CA ARG A 854 21.45 9.09 -48.45
C ARG A 854 21.84 10.56 -48.58
N TRP A 855 22.77 10.99 -47.73
CA TRP A 855 23.32 12.33 -47.72
C TRP A 855 24.80 12.26 -48.12
N GLU A 856 25.06 12.33 -49.43
CA GLU A 856 26.41 12.29 -50.01
C GLU A 856 26.87 13.69 -50.48
N SER A 857 27.94 14.18 -49.84
CA SER A 857 28.71 15.41 -50.14
C SER A 857 28.01 16.79 -50.03
N ALA A 858 28.83 17.83 -49.85
CA ALA A 858 28.44 19.20 -49.49
C ALA A 858 27.81 20.04 -50.62
N ALA A 859 27.66 19.48 -51.82
CA ALA A 859 27.07 20.14 -52.98
C ALA A 859 25.75 19.44 -53.36
N ALA A 860 24.69 19.72 -52.60
CA ALA A 860 23.36 19.18 -52.87
C ALA A 860 22.77 19.77 -54.17
N LYS A 861 23.13 19.21 -55.32
CA LYS A 861 22.16 19.06 -56.42
C LYS A 861 21.35 17.82 -56.08
N ILE A 862 20.04 18.02 -55.92
CA ILE A 862 19.09 16.91 -55.88
C ILE A 862 19.26 16.23 -57.25
N ASP A 863 19.84 15.04 -57.28
CA ASP A 863 19.77 14.21 -58.47
C ASP A 863 18.29 13.86 -58.67
N GLU A 864 17.65 14.50 -59.65
CA GLU A 864 16.26 14.23 -60.03
C GLU A 864 16.07 12.79 -60.54
N HIS A 865 17.17 12.04 -60.77
CA HIS A 865 17.18 10.64 -61.18
C HIS A 865 17.53 9.67 -60.03
N GLY A 866 17.72 10.18 -58.79
CA GLY A 866 17.97 9.35 -57.61
C GLY A 866 16.70 8.63 -57.10
N PRO A 867 16.82 7.40 -56.56
CA PRO A 867 15.67 6.66 -56.03
C PRO A 867 14.99 7.42 -54.88
N ARG A 868 13.69 7.67 -54.99
CA ARG A 868 12.90 8.35 -53.95
C ARG A 868 12.75 7.46 -52.72
N THR A 869 13.18 7.95 -51.56
CA THR A 869 12.92 7.29 -50.27
C THR A 869 11.43 7.38 -49.92
N ILE A 870 10.72 6.24 -49.97
CA ILE A 870 9.30 6.11 -49.59
C ILE A 870 9.21 6.05 -48.05
N ASP A 871 8.14 6.64 -47.48
CA ASP A 871 7.89 6.68 -46.03
C ASP A 871 9.10 7.15 -45.19
N ARG A 872 9.77 8.21 -45.63
CA ARG A 872 11.05 8.66 -45.05
C ARG A 872 11.00 8.93 -43.54
N LEU A 873 11.90 8.29 -42.79
CA LEU A 873 12.15 8.54 -41.36
C LEU A 873 13.17 9.66 -41.13
N GLY A 874 14.11 9.83 -42.06
CA GLY A 874 15.20 10.80 -41.92
C GLY A 874 16.24 10.73 -43.03
N PHE A 875 17.47 11.10 -42.68
CA PHE A 875 18.64 11.08 -43.57
C PHE A 875 19.77 10.24 -42.96
N ARG A 876 20.59 9.60 -43.80
CA ARG A 876 21.78 8.86 -43.38
C ARG A 876 23.01 9.49 -44.02
N LYS A 877 24.00 9.83 -43.21
CA LYS A 877 25.32 10.27 -43.67
C LYS A 877 26.32 9.15 -43.41
N THR A 878 27.01 8.72 -44.46
CA THR A 878 28.05 7.69 -44.38
C THR A 878 29.41 8.38 -44.48
N LEU A 879 30.32 8.04 -43.56
CA LEU A 879 31.70 8.52 -43.55
C LEU A 879 32.63 7.31 -43.64
N GLU A 880 33.52 7.33 -44.63
CA GLU A 880 34.58 6.35 -44.81
C GLU A 880 35.83 6.81 -44.05
N HIS A 881 36.43 5.88 -43.30
CA HIS A 881 37.65 6.07 -42.53
C HIS A 881 38.70 5.05 -42.97
N GLY A 882 39.94 5.49 -43.21
CA GLY A 882 41.08 4.64 -43.57
C GLY A 882 41.74 4.98 -44.91
N MET A 883 42.88 4.34 -45.21
CA MET A 883 43.56 4.38 -46.51
C MET A 883 43.93 2.95 -46.93
N GLY A 884 43.66 2.58 -48.19
CA GLY A 884 43.94 1.24 -48.73
C GLY A 884 42.90 0.18 -48.31
N ASP A 885 43.34 -1.06 -48.07
CA ASP A 885 42.48 -2.22 -47.80
C ASP A 885 41.79 -2.21 -46.41
N ALA A 886 41.98 -1.16 -45.60
CA ALA A 886 41.40 -1.00 -44.26
C ALA A 886 40.37 0.14 -44.19
N LEU A 887 39.43 0.18 -45.13
CA LEU A 887 38.30 1.10 -45.11
C LEU A 887 37.22 0.60 -44.14
N HIS A 888 36.85 1.42 -43.15
CA HIS A 888 35.65 1.20 -42.33
C HIS A 888 34.67 2.36 -42.49
N THR A 889 33.38 2.06 -42.49
CA THR A 889 32.31 3.04 -42.70
C THR A 889 31.52 3.27 -41.42
N THR A 890 31.38 4.53 -41.03
CA THR A 890 30.47 4.94 -39.94
C THR A 890 29.23 5.59 -40.52
N ASN A 891 28.06 5.24 -39.98
CA ASN A 891 26.77 5.76 -40.41
C ASN A 891 26.16 6.62 -39.30
N THR A 892 25.85 7.87 -39.61
CA THR A 892 25.08 8.76 -38.73
C THR A 892 23.66 8.92 -39.27
N TYR A 893 22.67 8.68 -38.42
CA TYR A 893 21.25 8.79 -38.77
C TYR A 893 20.65 10.07 -38.20
N TYR A 894 20.04 10.88 -39.05
CA TYR A 894 19.37 12.14 -38.71
C TYR A 894 17.87 11.93 -38.81
N VAL A 895 17.23 11.65 -37.69
CA VAL A 895 15.81 11.29 -37.64
C VAL A 895 14.93 12.52 -37.44
N LEU A 896 13.85 12.62 -38.22
CA LEU A 896 12.90 13.73 -38.12
C LEU A 896 12.03 13.63 -36.85
N PRO A 897 11.56 14.75 -36.27
CA PRO A 897 10.94 14.73 -34.95
C PRO A 897 9.61 14.00 -34.90
N GLU A 898 8.80 14.10 -35.96
CA GLU A 898 7.52 13.42 -36.03
C GLU A 898 7.71 11.91 -36.18
N ALA A 899 8.64 11.47 -37.03
CA ALA A 899 9.00 10.05 -37.17
C ALA A 899 9.54 9.48 -35.85
N TRP A 900 10.38 10.25 -35.14
CA TRP A 900 10.90 9.87 -33.83
C TRP A 900 9.79 9.58 -32.81
N ARG A 901 8.79 10.47 -32.72
CA ARG A 901 7.70 10.36 -31.74
C ARG A 901 6.56 9.45 -32.17
N ALA A 902 6.07 9.60 -33.39
CA ALA A 902 4.83 8.99 -33.85
C ALA A 902 5.03 7.57 -34.41
N GLU A 903 6.27 7.19 -34.72
CA GLU A 903 6.56 5.92 -35.38
C GLU A 903 7.61 5.09 -34.65
N ILE A 904 8.83 5.60 -34.47
CA ILE A 904 9.93 4.85 -33.84
C ILE A 904 9.59 4.53 -32.38
N PHE A 905 9.25 5.56 -31.62
CA PHE A 905 8.90 5.46 -30.19
C PHE A 905 7.41 5.73 -29.93
N LYS A 906 6.55 5.31 -30.87
CA LYS A 906 5.10 5.42 -30.72
C LYS A 906 4.64 4.78 -29.40
N GLY A 907 3.86 5.52 -28.61
CA GLY A 907 3.34 5.05 -27.32
C GLY A 907 4.31 5.18 -26.14
N MET A 908 5.57 5.62 -26.38
CA MET A 908 6.55 5.81 -25.31
C MET A 908 6.66 7.28 -24.87
N ASN A 909 7.12 7.51 -23.65
CA ASN A 909 7.43 8.84 -23.16
C ASN A 909 8.74 9.35 -23.78
N ILE A 910 8.63 10.24 -24.77
CA ILE A 910 9.76 10.77 -25.53
C ILE A 910 10.79 11.50 -24.64
N SER A 911 10.38 12.11 -23.53
CA SER A 911 11.33 12.76 -22.63
C SER A 911 12.22 11.74 -21.92
N ALA A 912 11.65 10.60 -21.51
CA ALA A 912 12.39 9.50 -20.91
C ALA A 912 13.30 8.80 -21.94
N VAL A 913 12.77 8.54 -23.15
CA VAL A 913 13.54 7.99 -24.29
C VAL A 913 14.78 8.83 -24.58
N ASN A 914 14.58 10.14 -24.73
CA ASN A 914 15.65 11.08 -25.06
C ASN A 914 16.71 11.14 -23.95
N LYS A 915 16.28 11.17 -22.68
CA LYS A 915 17.19 11.18 -21.54
C LYS A 915 18.05 9.91 -21.50
N GLU A 916 17.43 8.75 -21.71
CA GLU A 916 18.13 7.46 -21.71
C GLU A 916 19.16 7.37 -22.84
N LEU A 917 18.75 7.72 -24.07
CA LEU A 917 19.64 7.64 -25.24
C LEU A 917 20.79 8.64 -25.18
N LEU A 918 20.59 9.81 -24.57
CA LEU A 918 21.67 10.76 -24.25
C LEU A 918 22.61 10.19 -23.19
N GLN A 919 22.07 9.62 -22.10
CA GLN A 919 22.88 9.03 -21.02
C GLN A 919 23.75 7.88 -21.52
N ARG A 920 23.26 7.12 -22.51
CA ARG A 920 24.00 6.01 -23.14
C ARG A 920 24.88 6.44 -24.32
N GLY A 921 24.93 7.72 -24.66
CA GLY A 921 25.75 8.25 -25.76
C GLY A 921 25.30 7.83 -27.16
N VAL A 922 24.07 7.33 -27.32
CA VAL A 922 23.50 6.91 -28.61
C VAL A 922 23.00 8.12 -29.41
N LEU A 923 22.43 9.11 -28.71
CA LEU A 923 22.08 10.41 -29.28
C LEU A 923 23.21 11.42 -29.07
N GLU A 924 23.52 12.19 -30.11
CA GLU A 924 24.36 13.37 -29.99
C GLU A 924 23.52 14.55 -29.45
N PRO A 925 23.94 15.19 -28.33
CA PRO A 925 23.26 16.38 -27.82
C PRO A 925 23.47 17.58 -28.75
N GLY A 926 22.44 18.43 -28.86
CA GLY A 926 22.55 19.73 -29.49
C GLY A 926 23.45 20.69 -28.70
N SER A 927 23.82 21.81 -29.33
CA SER A 927 24.68 22.84 -28.71
C SER A 927 24.09 23.46 -27.43
N ASP A 928 22.77 23.35 -27.24
CA ASP A 928 22.04 23.79 -26.05
C ASP A 928 21.78 22.65 -25.03
N GLY A 929 22.42 21.49 -25.23
CA GLY A 929 22.27 20.31 -24.38
C GLY A 929 20.96 19.54 -24.60
N LYS A 930 20.12 19.93 -25.57
CA LYS A 930 18.88 19.21 -25.86
C LYS A 930 19.15 17.93 -26.68
N ALA A 931 18.18 17.02 -26.66
CA ALA A 931 18.27 15.75 -27.38
C ALA A 931 18.16 15.85 -28.91
N TYR A 932 17.91 17.05 -29.45
CA TYR A 932 17.82 17.30 -30.89
C TYR A 932 18.74 18.46 -31.28
N SER A 933 19.20 18.43 -32.53
CA SER A 933 20.06 19.46 -33.12
C SER A 933 19.34 20.11 -34.31
N LEU A 934 19.56 21.42 -34.52
CA LEU A 934 19.08 22.11 -35.71
C LEU A 934 20.07 21.87 -36.86
N ILE A 935 19.70 21.05 -37.84
CA ILE A 935 20.56 20.62 -38.95
C ILE A 935 19.95 21.10 -40.26
N ARG A 936 20.77 21.64 -41.17
CA ARG A 936 20.32 21.99 -42.52
C ARG A 936 20.35 20.73 -43.40
N LEU A 937 19.19 20.12 -43.59
CA LEU A 937 19.03 18.89 -44.37
C LEU A 937 18.92 19.18 -45.88
N PRO A 938 19.45 18.29 -46.75
CA PRO A 938 19.28 18.40 -48.19
C PRO A 938 17.81 18.43 -48.59
N GLY A 939 17.41 19.42 -49.40
CA GLY A 939 16.05 19.56 -49.93
C GLY A 939 14.97 20.01 -48.93
N LEU A 940 15.23 20.04 -47.62
CA LEU A 940 14.26 20.43 -46.57
C LEU A 940 14.69 21.66 -45.75
N GLY A 941 15.92 22.15 -45.95
CA GLY A 941 16.43 23.30 -45.21
C GLY A 941 16.69 22.99 -43.71
N PRO A 942 16.73 24.00 -42.84
CA PRO A 942 16.94 23.82 -41.40
C PRO A 942 15.79 23.04 -40.74
N GLN A 943 16.10 21.88 -40.18
CA GLN A 943 15.15 21.02 -39.47
C GLN A 943 15.72 20.59 -38.12
N ARG A 944 14.85 20.36 -37.14
CA ARG A 944 15.25 19.71 -35.89
C ARG A 944 15.41 18.23 -36.16
N CYS A 945 16.52 17.63 -35.72
CA CYS A 945 16.80 16.22 -35.93
C CYS A 945 17.33 15.59 -34.65
N TYR A 946 16.92 14.34 -34.41
CA TYR A 946 17.57 13.47 -33.44
C TYR A 946 18.74 12.79 -34.16
N VAL A 947 19.97 13.04 -33.69
CA VAL A 947 21.19 12.59 -34.36
C VAL A 947 21.71 11.34 -33.65
N VAL A 948 21.57 10.19 -34.31
CA VAL A 948 22.01 8.88 -33.79
C VAL A 948 23.37 8.57 -34.41
N LYS A 949 24.42 8.57 -33.59
CA LYS A 949 25.81 8.34 -34.03
C LYS A 949 26.23 6.87 -33.94
N THR A 950 25.73 6.18 -32.93
CA THR A 950 26.20 4.82 -32.59
C THR A 950 25.01 3.89 -32.60
N VAL A 951 25.05 2.85 -33.43
CA VAL A 951 23.99 1.84 -33.43
C VAL A 951 24.23 0.93 -32.22
N PRO A 952 23.26 0.76 -31.31
CA PRO A 952 23.51 -0.02 -30.10
C PRO A 952 23.94 -1.46 -30.44
N GLY A 953 25.13 -1.90 -30.03
CA GLY A 953 25.56 -3.32 -30.12
C GLY A 953 26.50 -3.69 -31.29
N THR A 954 26.87 -2.76 -32.16
CA THR A 954 27.88 -2.99 -33.22
C THR A 954 29.34 -2.79 -32.75
N ASP A 955 29.54 -2.20 -31.56
CA ASP A 955 30.84 -1.69 -31.10
C ASP A 955 31.66 -2.71 -30.28
N LYS A 956 31.77 -3.96 -30.72
CA LYS A 956 32.86 -4.82 -30.22
C LYS A 956 34.13 -4.72 -31.08
N HIS A 957 34.05 -4.17 -32.28
CA HIS A 957 35.20 -3.99 -33.16
C HIS A 957 35.71 -2.54 -33.28
N GLU A 958 34.89 -1.52 -33.03
CA GLU A 958 35.30 -0.12 -33.24
C GLU A 958 36.12 0.47 -32.06
N ALA A 959 35.92 0.00 -30.82
CA ALA A 959 36.68 0.47 -29.65
C ALA A 959 38.15 -0.01 -29.60
N LYS A 960 38.59 -0.82 -30.57
CA LYS A 960 40.00 -1.24 -30.72
C LYS A 960 40.76 -0.45 -31.77
N ALA A 961 40.10 0.44 -32.52
CA ALA A 961 40.69 1.21 -33.62
C ALA A 961 40.73 2.73 -33.37
N ALA A 962 40.26 3.19 -32.20
CA ALA A 962 40.53 4.52 -31.65
C ALA A 962 41.44 4.37 -30.43
#